data_AF-A0A6N7M949-F1
#
_entry.id   AF-A0A6N7M949-F1
#
_cell.length_a   1.000
_cell.length_b   1.000
_cell.length_c   1.000
_cell.angle_alpha   90.00
_cell.angle_beta   90.00
_cell.angle_gamma   90.00
#
_symmetry.space_group_name_H-M   'P 1'
#
loop_
_entity.id
_entity.type
_entity.pdbx_description
1 polymer ?
#
loop_
_entity_poly.entity_id
_entity_poly.type
_entity_poly.pdbx_seq_one_letter_code
_entity_poly.pdbx_strand_id
1 'polypeptide(L)'
;MGYILIHVKHFKPLLLTVIFIFLLLPCWCSATGKIRFDKPQVYPATAENRDLIEGISIKAALLAERLYGDYLEIYSFKDDLQERVDFNLAVNAVMAEDQDQKVIQVSLKAGNGGQVKSFAMVGDLNRDTPLFLSRVVFYLWSSFHDYLSQEKRKPAELVDELTTGAIKGTVIPEMPAMLIPLDLALSPDGNLLAAFSMICVEFDSQFRILGQPGRSLYESGNYTHAAGVAVTPAGTVFLKPAMGRELYRFAGDQTRPEKWRTGIDLYGPFASLPDGSVLVIDIQKRNAIQIQGRKRKSLPLFTSRYSYISALSVGPEGNIWVFDVAEKRIRIHSPEGEVLDSIVPLIDDSSGLSPVSLAVYRDGRFLLYYSPGELYCFDRRGIPLWSISELPGLAGNELLPQTAKIAVDSRKGLIFISDQMGQRIIKLLDRLFCDNLGLVNEREEELIALNREQRRSRNAEPIAHKALLYEQAGALEMSRLLWERVLDLDPMHDQAALKLDRLEIKLMTMNAARLKEKTIEILKMVGPESARLQYSKTIQLYEQILALDPSNKGIVAEKKDLKERFQKHEGESNGFKPLSVVRITMDNLFPSLMQRYLEQPIGKVTIKNTLKRDIHHLKASVYIKHFMDFPRISGEIEVLGAKQSVDLELFVLFNQEVLNLEEDLKVQAGIELSYLIDGQLQSLTESRALTLYRRTALQWDDSGKLSSFITPRETIVEQFSHRVFSLGEAPNDYPLSRKFQRAARICDGLGTYGIEYIEDPDSPISGIMGRSEVVDTVRFPRKTLFIHSGDCDDTTALLASLMESAGIQTAVMTSPGHVFMAFNTEEAAENSWMYNTAGLITISYMGTLWIPVETTTLNKGFMVSWQEASKEYSTYHGKGKIEFLPVAGQQQKYPPLPLPESIFTVIEPAAVEVDRLHGISFAAIEQLLYRDLLEDLSGIAAVSKGRKAVTVKNRMGILHGRFGRYEQAENLFRECNREDAEYLSAYINLANLYLMRKEAGRAIAVLEEASAHKPDSAVLNLVLAQCYYQDLHYSRVRELYARVKEKAPALALRHSYLVESSESEGAAERAGQPRSEPRLLWSIDP
;
A
#
# COMPACT_ATOMS: atom_id res chain seq x y z
N MET A 1 59.92 3.50 14.95
CA MET A 1 60.93 2.41 15.06
C MET A 1 60.17 1.09 15.07
N GLY A 2 60.54 0.03 14.36
CA GLY A 2 61.62 -0.19 13.38
C GLY A 2 61.43 -1.60 12.76
N TYR A 3 61.88 -1.81 11.52
CA TYR A 3 61.66 -3.05 10.76
C TYR A 3 62.28 -4.30 11.41
N ILE A 4 61.72 -5.49 11.09
CA ILE A 4 62.44 -6.61 10.45
C ILE A 4 61.42 -7.47 9.66
N LEU A 5 61.72 -7.72 8.38
CA LEU A 5 61.07 -8.75 7.54
C LEU A 5 61.93 -10.02 7.56
N ILE A 6 61.31 -11.20 7.63
CA ILE A 6 61.85 -12.43 7.01
C ILE A 6 60.72 -13.24 6.33
N HIS A 7 61.03 -13.75 5.13
CA HIS A 7 60.14 -14.44 4.18
C HIS A 7 61.02 -15.31 3.26
N VAL A 8 60.64 -16.46 2.67
CA VAL A 8 59.37 -17.21 2.51
C VAL A 8 59.72 -18.73 2.51
N LYS A 9 58.83 -19.66 2.93
CA LYS A 9 58.50 -20.91 2.19
C LYS A 9 57.50 -21.89 2.87
N HIS A 10 56.33 -22.03 2.22
CA HIS A 10 55.36 -23.15 2.11
C HIS A 10 55.29 -24.22 3.24
N PHE A 11 54.12 -24.50 3.85
CA PHE A 11 52.99 -25.18 3.20
C PHE A 11 51.63 -25.00 3.93
N LYS A 12 50.51 -24.91 3.16
CA LYS A 12 49.08 -25.04 3.54
C LYS A 12 48.46 -24.15 4.65
N PRO A 13 47.68 -23.11 4.27
CA PRO A 13 46.62 -22.53 5.10
C PRO A 13 45.27 -23.20 4.81
N LEU A 14 44.80 -24.10 5.67
CA LEU A 14 43.42 -24.62 5.59
C LEU A 14 42.73 -24.82 6.96
N LEU A 15 43.46 -24.65 8.08
CA LEU A 15 42.95 -25.00 9.41
C LEU A 15 42.55 -23.77 10.27
N LEU A 16 43.11 -22.58 10.03
CA LEU A 16 42.75 -21.38 10.82
C LEU A 16 41.49 -20.66 10.32
N THR A 17 41.16 -20.73 9.03
CA THR A 17 39.97 -20.05 8.49
C THR A 17 38.66 -20.68 8.97
N VAL A 18 38.67 -21.98 9.28
CA VAL A 18 37.49 -22.70 9.79
C VAL A 18 37.16 -22.30 11.23
N ILE A 19 38.16 -21.97 12.05
CA ILE A 19 37.96 -21.61 13.46
C ILE A 19 37.46 -20.15 13.60
N PHE A 20 37.82 -19.25 12.68
CA PHE A 20 37.35 -17.85 12.74
C PHE A 20 35.95 -17.63 12.16
N ILE A 21 35.46 -18.51 11.29
CA ILE A 21 34.08 -18.45 10.76
C ILE A 21 33.07 -18.95 11.81
N PHE A 22 33.45 -19.90 12.67
CA PHE A 22 32.58 -20.42 13.74
C PHE A 22 32.41 -19.48 14.96
N LEU A 23 33.20 -18.42 15.07
CA LEU A 23 33.12 -17.44 16.18
C LEU A 23 32.35 -16.15 15.83
N LEU A 24 31.84 -16.03 14.61
CA LEU A 24 30.99 -14.92 14.15
C LEU A 24 29.57 -15.35 13.76
N LEU A 25 29.25 -16.65 13.89
CA LEU A 25 27.86 -17.11 13.89
C LEU A 25 27.28 -16.91 15.30
N PRO A 26 26.14 -16.20 15.46
CA PRO A 26 25.43 -16.22 16.72
C PRO A 26 24.92 -17.66 16.95
N CYS A 27 25.42 -18.33 17.99
CA CYS A 27 24.93 -19.66 18.41
C CYS A 27 23.51 -19.57 18.96
N TRP A 28 22.52 -19.44 18.06
CA TRP A 28 21.10 -19.53 18.34
C TRP A 28 20.55 -20.86 17.82
N CYS A 29 21.02 -21.96 18.42
CA CYS A 29 20.24 -23.20 18.43
C CYS A 29 19.25 -23.12 19.59
N SER A 30 18.19 -22.34 19.45
CA SER A 30 16.93 -22.68 20.12
C SER A 30 16.44 -23.98 19.48
N ALA A 31 16.25 -25.03 20.26
CA ALA A 31 15.58 -26.22 19.75
C ALA A 31 14.15 -25.82 19.37
N THR A 32 13.77 -26.02 18.10
CA THR A 32 12.42 -25.79 17.61
C THR A 32 11.45 -26.71 18.36
N GLY A 33 10.38 -26.14 18.92
CA GLY A 33 9.42 -26.89 19.72
C GLY A 33 8.54 -27.78 18.85
N LYS A 34 8.59 -29.10 19.04
CA LYS A 34 7.77 -30.05 18.29
C LYS A 34 6.37 -30.17 18.89
N ILE A 35 5.35 -29.73 18.15
CA ILE A 35 3.93 -29.80 18.57
C ILE A 35 3.15 -30.76 17.67
N ARG A 36 2.52 -31.77 18.26
CA ARG A 36 1.54 -32.63 17.57
C ARG A 36 0.11 -32.17 17.85
N PHE A 37 -0.70 -32.02 16.82
CA PHE A 37 -2.15 -31.94 16.95
C PHE A 37 -2.72 -33.33 17.24
N ASP A 38 -3.49 -33.45 18.33
CA ASP A 38 -4.35 -34.61 18.55
C ASP A 38 -5.56 -34.57 17.61
N LYS A 39 -6.20 -35.71 17.35
CA LYS A 39 -7.44 -35.74 16.58
C LYS A 39 -8.53 -34.93 17.34
N PRO A 40 -9.15 -33.91 16.72
CA PRO A 40 -10.07 -33.03 17.42
C PRO A 40 -11.34 -33.76 17.89
N GLN A 41 -11.86 -33.34 19.04
CA GLN A 41 -13.13 -33.81 19.59
C GLN A 41 -14.21 -32.77 19.35
N VAL A 42 -15.42 -33.20 18.98
CA VAL A 42 -16.52 -32.28 18.63
C VAL A 42 -17.85 -32.76 19.20
N TYR A 43 -18.62 -31.86 19.79
CA TYR A 43 -19.96 -32.14 20.32
C TYR A 43 -20.98 -31.10 19.83
N PRO A 44 -22.11 -31.49 19.20
CA PRO A 44 -22.46 -32.85 18.80
C PRO A 44 -21.59 -33.36 17.64
N ALA A 45 -21.24 -34.65 17.68
CA ALA A 45 -20.31 -35.31 16.75
C ALA A 45 -20.96 -35.68 15.39
N THR A 46 -21.66 -34.75 14.76
CA THR A 46 -22.19 -34.93 13.39
C THR A 46 -21.03 -35.13 12.39
N ALA A 47 -21.32 -35.58 11.16
CA ALA A 47 -20.29 -35.68 10.12
C ALA A 47 -19.76 -34.28 9.76
N GLU A 48 -20.67 -33.36 9.42
CA GLU A 48 -20.38 -31.97 9.10
C GLU A 48 -19.54 -31.24 10.16
N ASN A 49 -19.92 -31.34 11.45
CA ASN A 49 -19.15 -30.72 12.53
C ASN A 49 -17.74 -31.32 12.67
N ARG A 50 -17.57 -32.62 12.41
CA ARG A 50 -16.23 -33.26 12.44
C ARG A 50 -15.40 -32.81 11.26
N ASP A 51 -15.94 -32.85 10.04
CA ASP A 51 -15.23 -32.44 8.82
C ASP A 51 -14.82 -30.96 8.88
N LEU A 52 -15.70 -30.10 9.42
CA LEU A 52 -15.42 -28.68 9.64
C LEU A 52 -14.24 -28.46 10.61
N ILE A 53 -14.27 -29.07 11.80
CA ILE A 53 -13.22 -28.87 12.82
C ILE A 53 -11.93 -29.59 12.45
N GLU A 54 -11.98 -30.77 11.82
CA GLU A 54 -10.80 -31.43 11.25
C GLU A 54 -10.16 -30.56 10.15
N GLY A 55 -10.97 -29.97 9.25
CA GLY A 55 -10.50 -29.04 8.22
C GLY A 55 -9.88 -27.76 8.79
N ILE A 56 -10.51 -27.15 9.80
CA ILE A 56 -9.97 -25.98 10.51
C ILE A 56 -8.63 -26.32 11.18
N SER A 57 -8.54 -27.49 11.83
CA SER A 57 -7.34 -27.93 12.55
C SER A 57 -6.16 -28.18 11.60
N ILE A 58 -6.40 -28.83 10.45
CA ILE A 58 -5.36 -29.05 9.42
C ILE A 58 -4.87 -27.71 8.84
N LYS A 59 -5.79 -26.79 8.50
CA LYS A 59 -5.41 -25.46 8.00
C LYS A 59 -4.65 -24.65 9.05
N ALA A 60 -5.06 -24.72 10.32
CA ALA A 60 -4.36 -24.07 11.42
C ALA A 60 -2.96 -24.63 11.68
N ALA A 61 -2.75 -25.94 11.52
CA ALA A 61 -1.44 -26.56 11.64
C ALA A 61 -0.46 -26.04 10.56
N LEU A 62 -0.90 -26.05 9.29
CA LEU A 62 -0.12 -25.52 8.15
C LEU A 62 0.16 -24.01 8.29
N LEU A 63 -0.81 -23.24 8.76
CA LEU A 63 -0.62 -21.81 9.03
C LEU A 63 0.34 -21.57 10.20
N ALA A 64 0.29 -22.38 11.26
CA ALA A 64 1.19 -22.26 12.40
C ALA A 64 2.65 -22.55 11.99
N GLU A 65 2.88 -23.61 11.21
CA GLU A 65 4.19 -23.93 10.66
C GLU A 65 4.71 -22.80 9.75
N ARG A 66 3.86 -22.30 8.83
CA ARG A 66 4.23 -21.21 7.91
C ARG A 66 4.50 -19.87 8.61
N LEU A 67 3.82 -19.58 9.72
CA LEU A 67 3.95 -18.31 10.47
C LEU A 67 5.02 -18.35 11.57
N TYR A 68 5.34 -19.54 12.08
CA TYR A 68 6.18 -19.72 13.27
C TYR A 68 7.24 -20.81 13.13
N GLY A 69 7.58 -21.25 11.91
CA GLY A 69 8.58 -22.29 11.64
C GLY A 69 9.96 -22.05 12.27
N ASP A 70 10.32 -20.77 12.49
CA ASP A 70 11.55 -20.38 13.21
C ASP A 70 11.56 -20.83 14.69
N TYR A 71 10.37 -21.08 15.27
CA TYR A 71 10.17 -21.47 16.66
C TYR A 71 9.58 -22.89 16.81
N LEU A 72 8.75 -23.32 15.86
CA LEU A 72 7.86 -24.47 15.97
C LEU A 72 7.96 -25.41 14.77
N GLU A 73 8.03 -26.71 15.05
CA GLU A 73 7.76 -27.76 14.07
C GLU A 73 6.39 -28.34 14.39
N ILE A 74 5.44 -28.24 13.45
CA ILE A 74 4.04 -28.60 13.67
C ILE A 74 3.69 -29.86 12.91
N TYR A 75 3.02 -30.80 13.59
CA TYR A 75 2.51 -32.01 12.97
C TYR A 75 1.01 -32.14 13.14
N SER A 76 0.35 -32.54 12.06
CA SER A 76 -1.08 -32.84 11.99
C SER A 76 -1.41 -34.19 12.63
N PHE A 77 -2.66 -34.37 13.04
CA PHE A 77 -3.18 -35.68 13.48
C PHE A 77 -3.25 -36.72 12.35
N LYS A 78 -2.97 -36.32 11.10
CA LYS A 78 -2.86 -37.21 9.92
C LYS A 78 -1.43 -37.69 9.63
N ASP A 79 -0.43 -37.12 10.29
CA ASP A 79 0.97 -37.44 9.99
C ASP A 79 1.43 -38.68 10.77
N ASP A 80 2.11 -39.60 10.08
CA ASP A 80 2.60 -40.84 10.67
C ASP A 80 3.96 -40.61 11.36
N LEU A 81 3.91 -40.37 12.66
CA LEU A 81 5.05 -39.99 13.48
C LEU A 81 5.60 -41.13 14.32
N GLN A 82 6.89 -41.44 14.09
CA GLN A 82 7.71 -42.29 14.96
C GLN A 82 8.54 -41.49 15.97
N GLU A 83 8.65 -40.16 15.82
CA GLU A 83 9.44 -39.30 16.70
C GLU A 83 8.70 -38.89 17.99
N ARG A 84 9.49 -38.52 19.01
CA ARG A 84 8.98 -37.99 20.28
C ARG A 84 8.77 -36.48 20.17
N VAL A 85 7.54 -36.03 20.38
CA VAL A 85 7.17 -34.60 20.38
C VAL A 85 7.26 -33.97 21.77
N ASP A 86 7.50 -32.66 21.81
CA ASP A 86 7.62 -31.89 23.05
C ASP A 86 6.26 -31.52 23.65
N PHE A 87 5.24 -31.36 22.81
CA PHE A 87 3.87 -31.01 23.22
C PHE A 87 2.82 -31.73 22.39
N ASN A 88 1.66 -32.02 23.00
CA ASN A 88 0.46 -32.47 22.31
C ASN A 88 -0.65 -31.42 22.50
N LEU A 89 -1.34 -31.08 21.41
CA LEU A 89 -2.38 -30.06 21.34
C LEU A 89 -3.74 -30.72 21.14
N ALA A 90 -4.59 -30.66 22.17
CA ALA A 90 -5.97 -31.12 22.09
C ALA A 90 -6.91 -29.97 21.71
N VAL A 91 -7.74 -30.19 20.68
CA VAL A 91 -8.78 -29.27 20.21
C VAL A 91 -10.15 -29.88 20.50
N ASN A 92 -10.94 -29.24 21.37
CA ASN A 92 -12.27 -29.72 21.77
C ASN A 92 -13.31 -28.65 21.43
N ALA A 93 -14.21 -28.94 20.49
CA ALA A 93 -15.20 -27.99 19.98
C ALA A 93 -16.63 -28.32 20.45
N VAL A 94 -17.35 -27.31 20.94
CA VAL A 94 -18.78 -27.38 21.29
C VAL A 94 -19.56 -26.54 20.28
N MET A 95 -20.53 -27.18 19.63
CA MET A 95 -21.22 -26.77 18.40
C MET A 95 -22.74 -26.96 18.48
N ALA A 96 -23.32 -26.91 19.69
CA ALA A 96 -24.73 -27.20 19.91
C ALA A 96 -25.64 -26.04 19.46
N GLU A 97 -26.69 -26.33 18.67
CA GLU A 97 -27.62 -25.32 18.13
C GLU A 97 -28.43 -24.59 19.22
N ASP A 98 -28.79 -25.30 20.30
CA ASP A 98 -29.49 -24.73 21.47
C ASP A 98 -28.56 -23.88 22.38
N GLN A 99 -27.26 -23.81 22.10
CA GLN A 99 -26.32 -22.96 22.81
C GLN A 99 -25.93 -21.77 21.94
N ASP A 100 -26.19 -20.56 22.44
CA ASP A 100 -25.78 -19.28 21.82
C ASP A 100 -24.25 -19.06 21.75
N GLN A 101 -23.44 -20.12 21.90
CA GLN A 101 -22.00 -20.03 22.07
C GLN A 101 -21.33 -21.28 21.49
N LYS A 102 -20.77 -21.14 20.28
CA LYS A 102 -19.73 -22.05 19.81
C LYS A 102 -18.45 -21.76 20.59
N VAL A 103 -17.79 -22.82 21.06
CA VAL A 103 -16.55 -22.72 21.85
C VAL A 103 -15.56 -23.74 21.35
N ILE A 104 -14.34 -23.31 21.00
CA ILE A 104 -13.22 -24.22 20.78
C ILE A 104 -12.28 -24.07 21.97
N GLN A 105 -12.27 -25.10 22.82
CA GLN A 105 -11.32 -25.23 23.92
C GLN A 105 -10.04 -25.89 23.39
N VAL A 106 -8.98 -25.08 23.28
CA VAL A 106 -7.65 -25.53 22.90
C VAL A 106 -6.83 -25.76 24.17
N SER A 107 -6.09 -26.87 24.23
CA SER A 107 -5.25 -27.21 25.38
C SER A 107 -3.92 -27.79 24.91
N LEU A 108 -2.81 -27.15 25.28
CA LEU A 108 -1.45 -27.63 25.01
C LEU A 108 -0.90 -28.32 26.26
N LYS A 109 -0.50 -29.59 26.11
CA LYS A 109 0.04 -30.44 27.17
C LYS A 109 1.50 -30.78 26.88
N ALA A 110 2.38 -30.48 27.84
CA ALA A 110 3.79 -30.86 27.74
C ALA A 110 3.96 -32.39 27.65
N GLY A 111 4.95 -32.85 26.88
CA GLY A 111 5.23 -34.27 26.62
C GLY A 111 5.72 -35.07 27.85
N ASN A 112 6.05 -34.38 28.94
CA ASN A 112 6.27 -34.99 30.26
C ASN A 112 4.95 -35.25 31.03
N GLY A 113 3.82 -34.79 30.50
CA GLY A 113 2.47 -34.96 31.05
C GLY A 113 2.10 -34.05 32.22
N GLY A 114 3.02 -33.24 32.74
CA GLY A 114 2.87 -32.56 34.04
C GLY A 114 2.18 -31.20 34.02
N GLN A 115 2.28 -30.45 32.92
CA GLN A 115 1.73 -29.09 32.80
C GLN A 115 0.84 -28.96 31.56
N VAL A 116 -0.32 -28.34 31.75
CA VAL A 116 -1.32 -28.06 30.70
C VAL A 116 -1.63 -26.57 30.73
N LYS A 117 -1.70 -25.96 29.54
CA LYS A 117 -2.11 -24.58 29.32
C LYS A 117 -3.29 -24.59 28.35
N SER A 118 -4.27 -23.73 28.58
CA SER A 118 -5.58 -23.80 27.92
C SER A 118 -6.06 -22.43 27.49
N PHE A 119 -6.65 -22.33 26.30
CA PHE A 119 -7.23 -21.12 25.74
C PHE A 119 -8.61 -21.43 25.17
N ALA A 120 -9.61 -20.61 25.51
CA ALA A 120 -10.98 -20.79 25.05
C ALA A 120 -11.26 -19.78 23.93
N MET A 121 -11.38 -20.25 22.69
CA MET A 121 -11.86 -19.45 21.57
C MET A 121 -13.38 -19.40 21.64
N VAL A 122 -13.95 -18.20 21.73
CA VAL A 122 -15.39 -17.95 21.83
C VAL A 122 -15.83 -17.09 20.66
N GLY A 123 -16.89 -17.50 19.96
CA GLY A 123 -17.43 -16.77 18.81
C GLY A 123 -17.92 -17.70 17.72
N ASP A 124 -18.48 -17.14 16.65
CA ASP A 124 -18.87 -17.93 15.48
C ASP A 124 -17.67 -18.39 14.65
N LEU A 125 -17.75 -19.61 14.12
CA LEU A 125 -16.71 -20.14 13.22
C LEU A 125 -16.89 -19.54 11.82
N ASN A 126 -15.77 -19.15 11.21
CA ASN A 126 -15.73 -18.34 10.00
C ASN A 126 -14.43 -18.59 9.19
N ARG A 127 -14.20 -17.82 8.11
CA ARG A 127 -12.99 -17.95 7.27
C ARG A 127 -11.68 -17.68 8.03
N ASP A 128 -11.67 -16.82 9.07
CA ASP A 128 -10.45 -16.49 9.85
C ASP A 128 -10.13 -17.47 11.00
N THR A 129 -11.06 -18.37 11.35
CA THR A 129 -10.90 -19.31 12.47
C THR A 129 -9.61 -20.16 12.42
N PRO A 130 -9.14 -20.68 11.27
CA PRO A 130 -7.87 -21.40 11.20
C PRO A 130 -6.65 -20.53 11.54
N LEU A 131 -6.66 -19.26 11.12
CA LEU A 131 -5.62 -18.28 11.43
C LEU A 131 -5.64 -17.89 12.92
N PHE A 132 -6.84 -17.75 13.50
CA PHE A 132 -6.96 -17.55 14.95
C PHE A 132 -6.39 -18.75 15.71
N LEU A 133 -6.77 -19.97 15.35
CA LEU A 133 -6.27 -21.19 15.97
C LEU A 133 -4.74 -21.29 15.85
N SER A 134 -4.13 -20.97 14.70
CA SER A 134 -2.67 -20.98 14.56
C SER A 134 -1.97 -19.97 15.49
N ARG A 135 -2.58 -18.80 15.71
CA ARG A 135 -2.07 -17.79 16.67
C ARG A 135 -2.23 -18.26 18.12
N VAL A 136 -3.33 -18.95 18.44
CA VAL A 136 -3.58 -19.55 19.77
C VAL A 136 -2.58 -20.68 20.07
N VAL A 137 -2.16 -21.47 19.08
CA VAL A 137 -1.10 -22.49 19.23
C VAL A 137 0.21 -21.85 19.66
N PHE A 138 0.63 -20.78 18.98
CA PHE A 138 1.84 -20.04 19.34
C PHE A 138 1.73 -19.37 20.72
N TYR A 139 0.57 -18.77 21.05
CA TYR A 139 0.30 -18.24 22.39
C TYR A 139 0.47 -19.31 23.48
N LEU A 140 -0.18 -20.47 23.31
CA LEU A 140 -0.11 -21.56 24.28
C LEU A 140 1.31 -22.08 24.46
N TRP A 141 2.07 -22.25 23.38
CA TRP A 141 3.49 -22.64 23.45
C TRP A 141 4.35 -21.57 24.13
N SER A 142 4.15 -20.30 23.81
CA SER A 142 4.89 -19.19 24.42
C SER A 142 4.64 -19.11 25.93
N SER A 143 3.47 -19.53 26.42
CA SER A 143 3.14 -19.55 27.85
C SER A 143 3.96 -20.56 28.69
N PHE A 144 4.69 -21.48 28.06
CA PHE A 144 5.71 -22.34 28.69
C PHE A 144 7.10 -21.67 28.70
N HIS A 145 7.28 -20.60 27.93
CA HIS A 145 8.50 -19.82 27.76
C HIS A 145 8.31 -18.38 28.30
N ASP A 146 7.47 -18.25 29.33
CA ASP A 146 7.10 -16.98 29.98
C ASP A 146 6.62 -15.88 29.00
N TYR A 147 5.85 -16.28 27.98
CA TYR A 147 5.35 -15.41 26.89
C TYR A 147 6.47 -14.65 26.15
N LEU A 148 7.70 -15.19 26.18
CA LEU A 148 8.93 -14.62 25.63
C LEU A 148 9.41 -13.33 26.35
N SER A 149 9.04 -13.15 27.63
CA SER A 149 9.39 -12.00 28.48
C SER A 149 10.90 -11.72 28.65
N GLN A 150 11.76 -12.72 28.43
CA GLN A 150 13.17 -12.66 28.86
C GLN A 150 14.09 -11.91 27.86
N GLU A 151 13.60 -11.54 26.67
CA GLU A 151 14.36 -10.73 25.71
C GLU A 151 14.35 -9.24 26.05
N LYS A 152 15.26 -8.85 26.96
CA LYS A 152 15.56 -7.45 27.33
C LYS A 152 15.50 -6.48 26.14
N ARG A 153 14.55 -5.53 26.15
CA ARG A 153 14.67 -4.26 25.41
C ARG A 153 14.48 -3.08 26.36
N LYS A 154 15.11 -1.94 26.05
CA LYS A 154 14.97 -0.71 26.84
C LYS A 154 13.51 -0.22 26.71
N PRO A 155 12.80 0.07 27.82
CA PRO A 155 11.46 0.64 27.73
C PRO A 155 11.50 2.05 27.11
N ALA A 156 10.36 2.55 26.66
CA ALA A 156 10.26 3.94 26.22
C ALA A 156 10.62 4.89 27.37
N GLU A 157 11.43 5.91 27.08
CA GLU A 157 11.96 6.81 28.12
C GLU A 157 11.22 8.15 28.15
N LEU A 158 10.95 8.67 29.35
CA LEU A 158 10.31 9.97 29.56
C LEU A 158 11.17 11.11 29.01
N VAL A 159 10.67 11.77 27.96
CA VAL A 159 11.26 12.99 27.38
C VAL A 159 10.78 14.21 28.17
N ASP A 160 9.47 14.43 28.25
CA ASP A 160 8.92 15.52 29.06
C ASP A 160 7.41 15.43 29.28
N GLU A 161 6.85 16.36 30.05
CA GLU A 161 5.41 16.51 30.30
C GLU A 161 4.94 17.96 30.10
N LEU A 162 3.80 18.14 29.44
CA LEU A 162 3.11 19.43 29.28
C LEU A 162 1.89 19.45 30.21
N THR A 163 1.89 20.30 31.23
CA THR A 163 0.69 20.52 32.07
C THR A 163 -0.31 21.44 31.36
N THR A 164 -1.61 21.20 31.50
CA THR A 164 -2.60 22.05 30.82
C THR A 164 -2.71 23.46 31.43
N GLY A 165 -2.23 23.62 32.67
CA GLY A 165 -2.04 24.93 33.30
C GLY A 165 -1.07 25.84 32.56
N ALA A 166 -0.07 25.28 31.85
CA ALA A 166 0.89 26.03 31.06
C ALA A 166 0.28 26.72 29.83
N ILE A 167 -0.77 26.12 29.25
CA ILE A 167 -1.35 26.54 27.95
C ILE A 167 -2.70 27.26 28.06
N LYS A 168 -3.45 27.11 29.17
CA LYS A 168 -4.83 27.65 29.28
C LYS A 168 -4.93 29.16 28.97
N GLY A 169 -3.92 29.94 29.39
CA GLY A 169 -3.85 31.38 29.15
C GLY A 169 -3.62 31.76 27.68
N THR A 170 -2.84 30.99 26.93
CA THR A 170 -2.64 31.21 25.49
C THR A 170 -3.84 30.70 24.67
N VAL A 171 -4.38 29.56 25.08
CA VAL A 171 -5.37 28.82 24.27
C VAL A 171 -6.78 29.41 24.40
N ILE A 172 -7.23 29.70 25.62
CA ILE A 172 -8.57 30.26 25.92
C ILE A 172 -8.47 31.48 26.87
N PRO A 173 -7.77 32.56 26.46
CA PRO A 173 -7.61 33.76 27.29
C PRO A 173 -8.95 34.43 27.67
N GLU A 174 -10.01 34.21 26.89
CA GLU A 174 -11.33 34.80 27.13
C GLU A 174 -12.11 34.13 28.28
N MET A 175 -11.82 32.87 28.56
CA MET A 175 -12.49 32.08 29.61
C MET A 175 -11.53 30.96 30.05
N PRO A 176 -10.68 31.19 31.07
CA PRO A 176 -9.69 30.21 31.52
C PRO A 176 -10.34 29.04 32.29
N ALA A 177 -11.00 28.16 31.55
CA ALA A 177 -11.56 26.91 32.05
C ALA A 177 -10.46 25.86 32.33
N MET A 178 -10.84 24.81 33.06
CA MET A 178 -9.99 23.63 33.24
C MET A 178 -9.89 22.88 31.90
N LEU A 179 -8.67 22.68 31.42
CA LEU A 179 -8.37 21.89 30.23
C LEU A 179 -7.98 20.47 30.69
N ILE A 180 -8.76 19.47 30.30
CA ILE A 180 -8.49 18.04 30.59
C ILE A 180 -8.19 17.36 29.25
N PRO A 181 -7.02 16.72 29.04
CA PRO A 181 -6.69 16.09 27.77
C PRO A 181 -7.49 14.78 27.64
N LEU A 182 -8.63 14.81 26.96
CA LEU A 182 -9.54 13.67 26.87
C LEU A 182 -9.07 12.65 25.83
N ASP A 183 -8.53 13.12 24.70
CA ASP A 183 -8.18 12.30 23.54
C ASP A 183 -7.04 12.93 22.73
N LEU A 184 -6.30 12.10 21.99
CA LEU A 184 -5.09 12.48 21.24
C LEU A 184 -5.08 11.85 19.84
N ALA A 185 -4.66 12.62 18.84
CA ALA A 185 -4.38 12.13 17.48
C ALA A 185 -3.16 12.86 16.90
N LEU A 186 -2.54 12.32 15.84
CA LEU A 186 -1.46 13.01 15.12
C LEU A 186 -1.90 13.46 13.74
N SER A 187 -1.38 14.60 13.28
CA SER A 187 -1.40 14.99 11.87
C SER A 187 -0.43 14.13 11.04
N PRO A 188 -0.51 14.17 9.69
CA PRO A 188 0.47 13.53 8.81
C PRO A 188 1.89 14.10 9.03
N ASP A 189 1.96 15.39 9.35
CA ASP A 189 3.17 16.10 9.77
C ASP A 189 3.60 15.76 11.22
N GLY A 190 2.92 14.80 11.87
CA GLY A 190 3.16 14.28 13.22
C GLY A 190 3.07 15.34 14.32
N ASN A 191 2.30 16.40 14.07
CA ASN A 191 1.88 17.32 15.11
C ASN A 191 0.83 16.64 15.98
N LEU A 192 0.92 16.79 17.29
CA LEU A 192 -0.05 16.27 18.25
C LEU A 192 -1.28 17.17 18.28
N LEU A 193 -2.44 16.64 17.93
CA LEU A 193 -3.73 17.24 18.23
C LEU A 193 -4.24 16.67 19.55
N ALA A 194 -4.51 17.56 20.51
CA ALA A 194 -5.11 17.20 21.80
C ALA A 194 -6.49 17.82 21.96
N ALA A 195 -7.44 17.00 22.40
CA ALA A 195 -8.85 17.35 22.61
C ALA A 195 -9.14 17.67 24.09
N PHE A 196 -9.68 18.86 24.36
CA PHE A 196 -9.91 19.36 25.73
C PHE A 196 -11.39 19.68 26.05
N SER A 197 -12.33 18.96 25.42
CA SER A 197 -13.78 19.20 25.39
C SER A 197 -14.20 20.51 24.70
N MET A 198 -13.70 21.67 25.18
CA MET A 198 -14.07 22.99 24.68
C MET A 198 -13.28 23.43 23.44
N ILE A 199 -12.10 22.85 23.22
CA ILE A 199 -11.14 23.27 22.18
C ILE A 199 -10.25 22.08 21.80
N CYS A 200 -9.80 22.05 20.54
CA CYS A 200 -8.69 21.21 20.11
C CYS A 200 -7.45 22.10 19.87
N VAL A 201 -6.27 21.62 20.25
CA VAL A 201 -5.00 22.35 20.07
C VAL A 201 -4.02 21.45 19.36
N GLU A 202 -3.39 22.00 18.31
CA GLU A 202 -2.32 21.34 17.58
C GLU A 202 -0.95 21.80 18.10
N PHE A 203 -0.08 20.85 18.42
CA PHE A 203 1.26 21.04 18.94
C PHE A 203 2.30 20.36 18.05
N ASP A 204 3.47 20.95 17.86
CA ASP A 204 4.60 20.20 17.31
C ASP A 204 5.28 19.29 18.37
N SER A 205 6.28 18.51 17.94
CA SER A 205 7.08 17.65 18.84
C SER A 205 7.76 18.39 20.03
N GLN A 206 7.88 19.71 19.97
CA GLN A 206 8.45 20.56 21.03
C GLN A 206 7.35 21.27 21.86
N PHE A 207 6.10 20.85 21.73
CA PHE A 207 4.92 21.46 22.36
C PHE A 207 4.67 22.94 21.99
N ARG A 208 5.11 23.39 20.80
CA ARG A 208 4.70 24.70 20.28
C ARG A 208 3.28 24.64 19.75
N ILE A 209 2.43 25.56 20.19
CA ILE A 209 1.06 25.68 19.67
C ILE A 209 1.12 26.17 18.21
N LEU A 210 0.69 25.31 17.28
CA LEU A 210 0.62 25.62 15.85
C LEU A 210 -0.76 26.12 15.44
N GLY A 211 -1.82 25.56 16.03
CA GLY A 211 -3.18 25.78 15.58
C GLY A 211 -4.24 25.41 16.61
N GLN A 212 -5.49 25.79 16.32
CA GLN A 212 -6.66 25.44 17.10
C GLN A 212 -7.81 24.97 16.19
N PRO A 213 -7.75 23.71 15.69
CA PRO A 213 -8.85 23.14 14.92
C PRO A 213 -10.18 23.29 15.66
N GLY A 214 -11.21 23.78 14.97
CA GLY A 214 -12.51 24.07 15.59
C GLY A 214 -12.63 25.37 16.39
N ARG A 215 -11.62 26.26 16.41
CA ARG A 215 -11.75 27.59 17.06
C ARG A 215 -13.00 28.37 16.65
N SER A 216 -13.45 28.24 15.39
CA SER A 216 -14.69 28.85 14.92
C SER A 216 -15.95 28.35 15.64
N LEU A 217 -15.96 27.09 16.11
CA LEU A 217 -17.06 26.53 16.90
C LEU A 217 -17.07 27.13 18.30
N TYR A 218 -15.90 27.21 18.95
CA TYR A 218 -15.73 27.89 20.24
C TYR A 218 -16.21 29.35 20.15
N GLU A 219 -15.75 30.10 19.13
CA GLU A 219 -16.14 31.51 18.92
C GLU A 219 -17.65 31.67 18.60
N SER A 220 -18.31 30.63 18.10
CA SER A 220 -19.78 30.58 17.92
C SER A 220 -20.58 30.17 19.17
N GLY A 221 -19.90 29.93 20.31
CA GLY A 221 -20.53 29.53 21.58
C GLY A 221 -20.73 28.02 21.76
N ASN A 222 -20.13 27.18 20.92
CA ASN A 222 -20.20 25.72 21.02
C ASN A 222 -19.00 25.17 21.82
N TYR A 223 -19.17 25.04 23.13
CA TYR A 223 -18.10 24.71 24.08
C TYR A 223 -17.92 23.21 24.39
N THR A 224 -18.47 22.29 23.60
CA THR A 224 -18.35 20.84 23.88
C THR A 224 -17.84 20.04 22.69
N HIS A 225 -17.41 20.69 21.61
CA HIS A 225 -17.22 20.09 20.29
C HIS A 225 -15.98 19.17 20.15
N ALA A 226 -15.02 19.22 21.07
CA ALA A 226 -13.69 18.61 20.95
C ALA A 226 -13.36 17.71 22.14
N ALA A 227 -14.17 16.68 22.41
CA ALA A 227 -13.86 15.67 23.42
C ALA A 227 -13.09 14.47 22.86
N GLY A 228 -13.35 14.12 21.60
CA GLY A 228 -12.55 13.20 20.80
C GLY A 228 -11.95 13.89 19.58
N VAL A 229 -10.79 13.44 19.14
CA VAL A 229 -10.10 13.91 17.92
C VAL A 229 -9.59 12.73 17.10
N ALA A 230 -9.81 12.78 15.79
CA ALA A 230 -9.22 11.84 14.83
C ALA A 230 -8.73 12.62 13.60
N VAL A 231 -7.69 12.14 12.93
CA VAL A 231 -7.08 12.81 11.77
C VAL A 231 -6.76 11.79 10.67
N THR A 232 -7.09 12.11 9.42
CA THR A 232 -6.76 11.24 8.26
C THR A 232 -5.28 11.40 7.87
N PRO A 233 -4.69 10.44 7.13
CA PRO A 233 -3.38 10.61 6.50
C PRO A 233 -3.28 11.80 5.54
N ALA A 234 -4.41 12.38 5.12
CA ALA A 234 -4.49 13.57 4.29
C ALA A 234 -4.67 14.88 5.09
N GLY A 235 -4.67 14.82 6.43
CA GLY A 235 -4.75 15.97 7.32
C GLY A 235 -6.17 16.44 7.66
N THR A 236 -7.22 15.72 7.24
CA THR A 236 -8.60 16.05 7.63
C THR A 236 -8.81 15.77 9.10
N VAL A 237 -9.20 16.78 9.86
CA VAL A 237 -9.44 16.69 11.31
C VAL A 237 -10.92 16.47 11.58
N PHE A 238 -11.23 15.53 12.47
CA PHE A 238 -12.56 15.25 12.98
C PHE A 238 -12.64 15.51 14.49
N LEU A 239 -13.63 16.30 14.91
CA LEU A 239 -13.89 16.60 16.33
C LEU A 239 -15.27 16.06 16.74
N LYS A 240 -15.29 15.24 17.80
CA LYS A 240 -16.50 14.63 18.37
C LYS A 240 -16.79 15.21 19.76
N PRO A 241 -18.00 15.73 20.03
CA PRO A 241 -18.42 16.09 21.38
C PRO A 241 -18.64 14.88 22.28
N ALA A 242 -18.42 15.05 23.59
CA ALA A 242 -18.59 14.00 24.60
C ALA A 242 -20.04 13.47 24.66
N MET A 243 -21.00 14.37 24.40
CA MET A 243 -22.42 14.06 24.26
C MET A 243 -22.97 14.75 23.01
N GLY A 244 -23.80 14.03 22.25
CA GLY A 244 -24.53 14.55 21.09
C GLY A 244 -24.21 13.83 19.77
N ARG A 245 -25.23 13.77 18.91
CA ARG A 245 -25.30 12.97 17.66
C ARG A 245 -24.58 13.59 16.45
N GLU A 246 -23.64 14.48 16.70
CA GLU A 246 -23.02 15.36 15.70
C GLU A 246 -21.49 15.19 15.75
N LEU A 247 -20.83 15.40 14.61
CA LEU A 247 -19.39 15.29 14.37
C LEU A 247 -18.99 16.46 13.47
N TYR A 248 -17.82 17.05 13.68
CA TYR A 248 -17.33 18.20 12.91
C TYR A 248 -16.09 17.81 12.10
N ARG A 249 -16.13 17.99 10.77
CA ARG A 249 -15.02 17.70 9.84
C ARG A 249 -14.39 18.99 9.33
N PHE A 250 -13.06 19.05 9.32
CA PHE A 250 -12.24 20.13 8.79
C PHE A 250 -11.26 19.52 7.77
N ALA A 251 -11.47 19.76 6.48
CA ALA A 251 -10.74 19.10 5.39
C ALA A 251 -10.15 20.09 4.40
N GLY A 252 -8.90 19.87 3.99
CA GLY A 252 -8.14 20.82 3.15
C GLY A 252 -8.06 22.21 3.78
N ASP A 253 -8.10 23.25 2.96
CA ASP A 253 -8.00 24.65 3.41
C ASP A 253 -9.33 25.24 3.96
N GLN A 254 -10.28 24.41 4.41
CA GLN A 254 -11.59 24.86 4.87
C GLN A 254 -11.58 25.40 6.32
N THR A 255 -11.94 26.66 6.49
CA THR A 255 -12.01 27.34 7.81
C THR A 255 -13.34 27.14 8.56
N ARG A 256 -14.37 26.59 7.90
CA ARG A 256 -15.67 26.26 8.51
C ARG A 256 -15.87 24.74 8.49
N PRO A 257 -16.31 24.12 9.59
CA PRO A 257 -16.53 22.68 9.62
C PRO A 257 -17.77 22.27 8.83
N GLU A 258 -17.67 21.12 8.16
CA GLU A 258 -18.83 20.34 7.78
C GLU A 258 -19.38 19.64 9.03
N LYS A 259 -20.70 19.69 9.21
CA LYS A 259 -21.40 19.06 10.34
C LYS A 259 -22.07 17.76 9.90
N TRP A 260 -21.58 16.64 10.41
CA TRP A 260 -22.03 15.29 10.06
C TRP A 260 -22.80 14.67 11.23
N ARG A 261 -23.87 13.90 10.94
CA ARG A 261 -24.68 13.26 11.98
C ARG A 261 -24.26 11.82 12.21
N THR A 262 -23.79 11.50 13.41
CA THR A 262 -23.47 10.13 13.83
C THR A 262 -24.72 9.30 14.12
N GLY A 263 -25.71 9.90 14.80
CA GLY A 263 -26.84 9.14 15.37
C GLY A 263 -26.50 8.40 16.67
N ILE A 264 -25.27 8.55 17.18
CA ILE A 264 -24.78 7.97 18.44
C ILE A 264 -24.60 9.12 19.43
N ASP A 265 -25.26 9.03 20.59
CA ASP A 265 -25.29 10.11 21.59
C ASP A 265 -24.02 10.18 22.43
N LEU A 266 -23.54 9.05 22.93
CA LEU A 266 -22.38 8.97 23.82
C LEU A 266 -21.07 8.96 23.04
N TYR A 267 -20.00 9.38 23.72
CA TYR A 267 -18.64 9.15 23.26
C TYR A 267 -18.22 7.69 23.44
N GLY A 268 -17.48 7.17 22.49
CA GLY A 268 -16.94 5.82 22.45
C GLY A 268 -15.75 5.78 21.49
N PRO A 269 -15.11 4.61 21.29
CA PRO A 269 -14.04 4.45 20.32
C PRO A 269 -14.50 4.92 18.92
N PHE A 270 -13.73 5.84 18.34
CA PHE A 270 -13.96 6.33 16.99
C PHE A 270 -12.61 6.61 16.33
N ALA A 271 -12.54 6.48 15.02
CA ALA A 271 -11.34 6.76 14.25
C ALA A 271 -11.70 7.21 12.83
N SER A 272 -10.85 8.03 12.23
CA SER A 272 -10.95 8.47 10.84
C SER A 272 -10.22 7.50 9.92
N LEU A 273 -10.92 7.00 8.90
CA LEU A 273 -10.34 6.16 7.86
C LEU A 273 -9.72 7.04 6.77
N PRO A 274 -8.74 6.56 5.98
CA PRO A 274 -8.06 7.41 5.01
C PRO A 274 -8.94 7.87 3.83
N ASP A 275 -10.05 7.18 3.57
CA ASP A 275 -11.11 7.57 2.61
C ASP A 275 -11.93 8.81 3.03
N GLY A 276 -11.54 9.46 4.13
CA GLY A 276 -12.23 10.64 4.67
C GLY A 276 -13.54 10.30 5.39
N SER A 277 -13.84 9.02 5.61
CA SER A 277 -14.94 8.58 6.46
C SER A 277 -14.51 8.44 7.92
N VAL A 278 -15.48 8.29 8.82
CA VAL A 278 -15.23 8.06 10.25
C VAL A 278 -15.99 6.83 10.72
N LEU A 279 -15.25 5.91 11.31
CA LEU A 279 -15.78 4.77 12.04
C LEU A 279 -16.12 5.19 13.47
N VAL A 280 -17.35 4.91 13.92
CA VAL A 280 -17.79 5.14 15.30
C VAL A 280 -18.37 3.84 15.88
N ILE A 281 -17.91 3.46 17.07
CA ILE A 281 -18.40 2.27 17.79
C ILE A 281 -19.49 2.67 18.79
N ASP A 282 -20.73 2.24 18.53
CA ASP A 282 -21.83 2.25 19.50
C ASP A 282 -21.71 1.01 20.39
N ILE A 283 -20.96 1.14 21.49
CA ILE A 283 -20.75 0.05 22.47
C ILE A 283 -22.09 -0.44 23.05
N GLN A 284 -23.05 0.44 23.29
CA GLN A 284 -24.34 0.07 23.88
C GLN A 284 -25.18 -0.81 22.95
N LYS A 285 -25.15 -0.53 21.64
CA LYS A 285 -25.86 -1.33 20.64
C LYS A 285 -25.02 -2.47 20.04
N ARG A 286 -23.72 -2.54 20.36
CA ARG A 286 -22.73 -3.42 19.70
C ARG A 286 -22.77 -3.26 18.18
N ASN A 287 -22.66 -2.01 17.73
CA ASN A 287 -22.66 -1.69 16.30
C ASN A 287 -21.48 -0.78 15.93
N ALA A 288 -20.82 -1.09 14.83
CA ALA A 288 -19.77 -0.28 14.23
C ALA A 288 -20.33 0.43 12.99
N ILE A 289 -20.32 1.76 12.98
CA ILE A 289 -20.92 2.55 11.91
C ILE A 289 -19.85 3.41 11.25
N GLN A 290 -19.55 3.14 9.98
CA GLN A 290 -18.77 4.01 9.11
C GLN A 290 -19.69 5.13 8.60
N ILE A 291 -19.24 6.38 8.68
CA ILE A 291 -20.01 7.57 8.33
C ILE A 291 -19.21 8.40 7.33
N GLN A 292 -19.82 8.73 6.19
CA GLN A 292 -19.25 9.62 5.18
C GLN A 292 -20.31 10.65 4.76
N GLY A 293 -20.22 11.87 5.31
CA GLY A 293 -21.20 12.93 5.11
C GLY A 293 -22.60 12.58 5.63
N ARG A 294 -23.45 12.08 4.73
CA ARG A 294 -24.80 11.56 5.02
C ARG A 294 -24.93 10.04 4.90
N LYS A 295 -24.00 9.38 4.18
CA LYS A 295 -23.96 7.92 4.07
C LYS A 295 -23.57 7.32 5.43
N ARG A 296 -24.18 6.18 5.76
CA ARG A 296 -23.86 5.37 6.94
C ARG A 296 -23.87 3.90 6.55
N LYS A 297 -22.77 3.19 6.81
CA LYS A 297 -22.61 1.76 6.55
C LYS A 297 -22.34 1.06 7.89
N SER A 298 -23.09 0.00 8.19
CA SER A 298 -22.73 -0.88 9.31
C SER A 298 -21.55 -1.75 8.88
N LEU A 299 -20.52 -1.84 9.71
CA LEU A 299 -19.39 -2.75 9.50
C LEU A 299 -19.54 -3.96 10.43
N PRO A 300 -19.29 -5.20 9.95
CA PRO A 300 -19.42 -6.43 10.74
C PRO A 300 -18.25 -6.65 11.71
N LEU A 301 -17.91 -5.65 12.53
CA LEU A 301 -16.79 -5.72 13.48
C LEU A 301 -17.14 -6.48 14.78
N PHE A 302 -18.42 -6.67 15.07
CA PHE A 302 -18.87 -7.46 16.21
C PHE A 302 -19.21 -8.89 15.75
N THR A 303 -18.42 -9.87 16.19
CA THR A 303 -18.48 -11.28 15.75
C THR A 303 -19.48 -12.12 16.51
N SER A 304 -19.93 -11.67 17.69
CA SER A 304 -20.88 -12.38 18.54
C SER A 304 -21.60 -11.42 19.47
N ARG A 305 -22.64 -11.90 20.16
CA ARG A 305 -23.32 -11.13 21.20
C ARG A 305 -22.44 -10.76 22.41
N TYR A 306 -21.29 -11.43 22.57
CA TYR A 306 -20.33 -11.20 23.65
C TYR A 306 -19.18 -10.27 23.23
N SER A 307 -19.00 -10.03 21.93
CA SER A 307 -17.96 -9.16 21.38
C SER A 307 -17.99 -7.77 22.04
N TYR A 308 -16.84 -7.34 22.55
CA TYR A 308 -16.67 -6.07 23.24
C TYR A 308 -15.38 -5.39 22.77
N ILE A 309 -15.54 -4.45 21.83
CA ILE A 309 -14.44 -3.66 21.28
C ILE A 309 -14.07 -2.56 22.29
N SER A 310 -12.97 -2.76 23.01
CA SER A 310 -12.50 -1.82 24.04
C SER A 310 -11.51 -0.78 23.50
N ALA A 311 -10.75 -1.15 22.47
CA ALA A 311 -9.79 -0.28 21.79
C ALA A 311 -9.94 -0.39 20.27
N LEU A 312 -9.76 0.75 19.59
CA LEU A 312 -9.81 0.92 18.14
C LEU A 312 -8.62 1.77 17.74
N SER A 313 -8.01 1.45 16.60
CA SER A 313 -7.03 2.29 15.92
C SER A 313 -7.12 2.07 14.41
N VAL A 314 -6.50 2.96 13.63
CA VAL A 314 -6.31 2.78 12.19
C VAL A 314 -4.83 2.56 11.96
N GLY A 315 -4.50 1.37 11.50
CA GLY A 315 -3.12 0.98 11.21
C GLY A 315 -2.67 1.41 9.82
N PRO A 316 -1.47 0.99 9.40
CA PRO A 316 -0.96 1.25 8.06
C PRO A 316 -1.91 0.74 6.96
N GLU A 317 -1.92 1.44 5.83
CA GLU A 317 -2.82 1.21 4.68
C GLU A 317 -4.33 1.26 5.03
N GLY A 318 -4.70 2.05 6.06
CA GLY A 318 -6.08 2.37 6.40
C GLY A 318 -6.88 1.27 7.08
N ASN A 319 -6.23 0.15 7.42
CA ASN A 319 -6.91 -1.00 7.99
C ASN A 319 -7.36 -0.71 9.44
N ILE A 320 -8.54 -1.21 9.79
CA ILE A 320 -9.19 -1.04 11.09
C ILE A 320 -8.65 -2.08 12.06
N TRP A 321 -8.01 -1.64 13.15
CA TRP A 321 -7.50 -2.53 14.19
C TRP A 321 -8.40 -2.41 15.43
N VAL A 322 -9.07 -3.49 15.81
CA VAL A 322 -9.96 -3.55 16.97
C VAL A 322 -9.50 -4.61 17.96
N PHE A 323 -9.39 -4.26 19.24
CA PHE A 323 -9.19 -5.24 20.31
C PHE A 323 -10.55 -5.69 20.85
N ASP A 324 -10.84 -6.99 20.74
CA ASP A 324 -12.05 -7.59 21.30
C ASP A 324 -11.72 -8.32 22.61
N VAL A 325 -12.29 -7.86 23.72
CA VAL A 325 -12.04 -8.42 25.06
C VAL A 325 -12.59 -9.84 25.21
N ALA A 326 -13.64 -10.22 24.47
CA ALA A 326 -14.20 -11.57 24.54
C ALA A 326 -13.35 -12.59 23.78
N GLU A 327 -12.74 -12.20 22.67
CA GLU A 327 -11.86 -13.04 21.86
C GLU A 327 -10.37 -12.95 22.26
N LYS A 328 -10.02 -11.95 23.09
CA LYS A 328 -8.65 -11.67 23.58
C LYS A 328 -7.61 -11.45 22.47
N ARG A 329 -8.05 -10.85 21.36
CA ARG A 329 -7.22 -10.62 20.18
C ARG A 329 -7.48 -9.26 19.56
N ILE A 330 -6.50 -8.78 18.82
CA ILE A 330 -6.69 -7.73 17.82
C ILE A 330 -7.19 -8.42 16.54
N ARG A 331 -8.31 -7.94 16.00
CA ARG A 331 -8.71 -8.23 14.62
C ARG A 331 -8.37 -7.03 13.74
N ILE A 332 -7.80 -7.33 12.57
CA ILE A 332 -7.42 -6.34 11.56
C ILE A 332 -8.38 -6.50 10.40
N HIS A 333 -9.13 -5.44 10.11
CA HIS A 333 -10.16 -5.42 9.09
C HIS A 333 -9.83 -4.44 7.96
N SER A 334 -10.40 -4.69 6.77
CA SER A 334 -10.43 -3.70 5.69
C SER A 334 -11.27 -2.49 6.09
N PRO A 335 -11.15 -1.33 5.41
CA PRO A 335 -12.08 -0.21 5.59
C PRO A 335 -13.56 -0.61 5.40
N GLU A 336 -13.82 -1.63 4.59
CA GLU A 336 -15.15 -2.20 4.31
C GLU A 336 -15.64 -3.16 5.40
N GLY A 337 -14.77 -3.53 6.36
CA GLY A 337 -15.07 -4.34 7.54
C GLY A 337 -14.74 -5.82 7.44
N GLU A 338 -14.15 -6.30 6.34
CA GLU A 338 -13.77 -7.71 6.16
C GLU A 338 -12.53 -8.05 6.99
N VAL A 339 -12.46 -9.25 7.60
CA VAL A 339 -11.30 -9.67 8.41
C VAL A 339 -10.12 -10.04 7.52
N LEU A 340 -8.98 -9.40 7.72
CA LEU A 340 -7.77 -9.58 6.91
C LEU A 340 -6.65 -10.31 7.67
N ASP A 341 -6.54 -10.08 8.98
CA ASP A 341 -5.57 -10.76 9.86
C ASP A 341 -6.05 -10.67 11.32
N SER A 342 -5.42 -11.44 12.21
CA SER A 342 -5.61 -11.28 13.66
C SER A 342 -4.32 -11.49 14.42
N ILE A 343 -4.17 -10.82 15.56
CA ILE A 343 -2.99 -10.91 16.45
C ILE A 343 -3.49 -11.27 17.85
N VAL A 344 -2.89 -12.29 18.47
CA VAL A 344 -3.05 -12.58 19.91
C VAL A 344 -1.82 -12.02 20.62
N PRO A 345 -1.93 -10.93 21.41
CA PRO A 345 -0.80 -10.42 22.18
C PRO A 345 -0.34 -11.46 23.21
N LEU A 346 0.96 -11.70 23.30
CA LEU A 346 1.53 -12.65 24.25
C LEU A 346 1.68 -11.98 25.62
N ILE A 347 0.58 -11.93 26.37
CA ILE A 347 0.56 -11.56 27.80
C ILE A 347 -0.11 -12.66 28.60
N ASP A 348 0.14 -12.73 29.91
CA ASP A 348 -0.62 -13.65 30.74
C ASP A 348 -2.05 -13.14 31.00
N ASP A 349 -3.03 -13.84 30.42
CA ASP A 349 -4.46 -13.58 30.62
C ASP A 349 -4.91 -13.51 32.09
N SER A 350 -4.15 -14.13 33.03
CA SER A 350 -4.51 -14.14 34.46
C SER A 350 -4.19 -12.81 35.17
N SER A 351 -3.45 -11.91 34.52
CA SER A 351 -3.07 -10.58 35.04
C SER A 351 -4.25 -9.65 35.33
N GLY A 352 -5.43 -9.88 34.73
CA GLY A 352 -6.60 -9.00 34.88
C GLY A 352 -6.50 -7.68 34.12
N LEU A 353 -5.45 -7.49 33.32
CA LEU A 353 -5.24 -6.31 32.48
C LEU A 353 -6.28 -6.23 31.36
N SER A 354 -6.84 -5.04 31.12
CA SER A 354 -7.82 -4.80 30.05
C SER A 354 -7.43 -3.60 29.17
N PRO A 355 -7.24 -3.77 27.84
CA PRO A 355 -6.90 -2.67 26.95
C PRO A 355 -7.99 -1.59 26.87
N VAL A 356 -7.58 -0.33 26.96
CA VAL A 356 -8.45 0.86 26.85
C VAL A 356 -8.00 1.84 25.76
N SER A 357 -6.81 1.64 25.19
CA SER A 357 -6.32 2.39 24.03
C SER A 357 -5.33 1.55 23.21
N LEU A 358 -5.34 1.75 21.88
CA LEU A 358 -4.49 1.08 20.91
C LEU A 358 -3.90 2.13 19.96
N ALA A 359 -2.61 2.05 19.69
CA ALA A 359 -1.94 2.82 18.62
C ALA A 359 -1.03 1.88 17.82
N VAL A 360 -0.86 2.15 16.52
CA VAL A 360 -0.10 1.28 15.60
C VAL A 360 0.97 2.11 14.91
N TYR A 361 2.20 1.59 14.87
CA TYR A 361 3.33 2.19 14.17
C TYR A 361 3.23 1.93 12.66
N ARG A 362 3.95 2.73 11.85
CA ARG A 362 4.05 2.56 10.39
C ARG A 362 4.60 1.19 9.96
N ASP A 363 5.39 0.50 10.80
CA ASP A 363 5.93 -0.85 10.55
C ASP A 363 5.02 -1.99 11.05
N GLY A 364 3.81 -1.66 11.55
CA GLY A 364 2.85 -2.64 12.07
C GLY A 364 3.14 -3.14 13.49
N ARG A 365 4.19 -2.65 14.17
CA ARG A 365 4.29 -2.76 15.64
C ARG A 365 3.13 -2.00 16.27
N PHE A 366 2.73 -2.36 17.48
CA PHE A 366 1.60 -1.70 18.13
C PHE A 366 1.79 -1.52 19.63
N LEU A 367 1.04 -0.57 20.18
CA LEU A 367 1.00 -0.19 21.58
C LEU A 367 -0.38 -0.50 22.14
N LEU A 368 -0.45 -1.23 23.26
CA LEU A 368 -1.68 -1.40 24.04
C LEU A 368 -1.51 -0.73 25.40
N TYR A 369 -2.45 0.16 25.73
CA TYR A 369 -2.59 0.74 27.06
C TYR A 369 -3.65 -0.03 27.83
N TYR A 370 -3.26 -0.65 28.93
CA TYR A 370 -4.11 -1.45 29.81
C TYR A 370 -4.48 -0.67 31.07
N SER A 371 -5.75 -0.76 31.47
CA SER A 371 -6.17 -0.39 32.84
C SER A 371 -5.69 -1.48 33.81
N PRO A 372 -5.13 -1.13 34.99
CA PRO A 372 -5.18 0.17 35.66
C PRO A 372 -3.89 1.03 35.53
N GLY A 373 -3.11 0.89 34.45
CA GLY A 373 -1.92 1.73 34.20
C GLY A 373 -0.69 0.98 33.72
N GLU A 374 -0.80 0.21 32.62
CA GLU A 374 0.36 -0.43 31.98
C GLU A 374 0.36 -0.20 30.47
N LEU A 375 1.51 0.19 29.90
CA LEU A 375 1.71 0.37 28.46
C LEU A 375 2.69 -0.68 27.95
N TYR A 376 2.26 -1.48 26.97
CA TYR A 376 3.08 -2.47 26.28
C TYR A 376 3.29 -2.09 24.82
N CYS A 377 4.48 -2.39 24.29
CA CYS A 377 4.76 -2.43 22.86
C CYS A 377 4.95 -3.88 22.39
N PHE A 378 4.35 -4.23 21.26
CA PHE A 378 4.41 -5.55 20.65
C PHE A 378 4.94 -5.48 19.21
N ASP A 379 5.53 -6.58 18.73
CA ASP A 379 5.76 -6.77 17.30
C ASP A 379 4.48 -7.17 16.56
N ARG A 380 4.54 -7.24 15.23
CA ARG A 380 3.40 -7.58 14.37
C ARG A 380 2.84 -9.00 14.59
N ARG A 381 3.58 -9.88 15.28
CA ARG A 381 3.19 -11.26 15.65
C ARG A 381 2.54 -11.33 17.04
N GLY A 382 2.58 -10.24 17.81
CA GLY A 382 2.06 -10.16 19.17
C GLY A 382 3.11 -10.41 20.27
N ILE A 383 4.39 -10.51 19.92
CA ILE A 383 5.47 -10.75 20.91
C ILE A 383 5.77 -9.43 21.64
N PRO A 384 5.78 -9.40 22.99
CA PRO A 384 6.11 -8.20 23.75
C PRO A 384 7.56 -7.78 23.49
N LEU A 385 7.74 -6.48 23.28
CA LEU A 385 9.06 -5.87 23.04
C LEU A 385 9.50 -5.10 24.26
N TRP A 386 8.65 -4.27 24.84
CA TRP A 386 8.89 -3.65 26.14
C TRP A 386 7.56 -3.29 26.80
N SER A 387 7.59 -3.09 28.12
CA SER A 387 6.46 -2.54 28.87
C SER A 387 6.91 -1.48 29.88
N ILE A 388 5.96 -0.66 30.33
CA ILE A 388 6.15 0.36 31.34
C ILE A 388 4.85 0.53 32.13
N SER A 389 4.95 0.49 33.47
CA SER A 389 3.85 0.71 34.43
C SER A 389 4.09 1.93 35.32
N GLU A 390 5.35 2.40 35.38
CA GLU A 390 5.82 3.49 36.22
C GLU A 390 6.61 4.51 35.40
N LEU A 391 6.34 5.78 35.61
CA LEU A 391 7.15 6.90 35.13
C LEU A 391 7.98 7.50 36.26
N PRO A 392 9.22 7.93 35.99
CA PRO A 392 10.09 8.49 37.02
C PRO A 392 9.77 9.96 37.33
N GLY A 393 9.16 10.22 38.50
CA GLY A 393 8.75 11.54 39.00
C GLY A 393 9.72 12.21 39.98
N LEU A 394 9.26 13.28 40.64
CA LEU A 394 10.08 14.09 41.57
C LEU A 394 10.32 13.41 42.93
N ALA A 395 9.29 12.74 43.47
CA ALA A 395 9.34 12.12 44.80
C ALA A 395 9.71 10.62 44.78
N GLY A 396 9.93 10.08 43.58
CA GLY A 396 10.04 8.64 43.31
C GLY A 396 9.38 8.32 41.97
N ASN A 397 9.18 7.04 41.68
CA ASN A 397 8.37 6.64 40.53
C ASN A 397 6.89 6.93 40.81
N GLU A 398 6.21 7.47 39.80
CA GLU A 398 4.77 7.68 39.72
C GLU A 398 4.17 6.55 38.88
N LEU A 399 3.06 5.95 39.30
CA LEU A 399 2.33 5.01 38.45
C LEU A 399 1.76 5.74 37.23
N LEU A 400 1.67 5.02 36.11
CA LEU A 400 0.92 5.51 34.94
C LEU A 400 -0.57 5.76 35.31
N PRO A 401 -1.25 6.71 34.64
CA PRO A 401 -2.65 7.02 34.92
C PRO A 401 -3.58 5.82 34.66
N GLN A 402 -4.61 5.63 35.48
CA GLN A 402 -5.49 4.45 35.39
C GLN A 402 -6.20 4.33 34.03
N THR A 403 -6.48 5.46 33.40
CA THR A 403 -7.02 5.54 32.04
C THR A 403 -6.27 6.61 31.25
N ALA A 404 -5.94 6.31 30.00
CA ALA A 404 -5.28 7.22 29.08
C ALA A 404 -5.68 6.94 27.63
N LYS A 405 -5.44 7.93 26.77
CA LYS A 405 -5.36 7.75 25.32
C LYS A 405 -3.92 7.93 24.87
N ILE A 406 -3.55 7.18 23.83
CA ILE A 406 -2.18 7.14 23.31
C ILE A 406 -2.14 7.49 21.82
N ALA A 407 -1.12 8.23 21.41
CA ALA A 407 -0.82 8.57 20.02
C ALA A 407 0.68 8.40 19.74
N VAL A 408 1.07 8.07 18.50
CA VAL A 408 2.45 7.66 18.18
C VAL A 408 2.99 8.29 16.89
N ASP A 409 4.10 9.03 16.95
CA ASP A 409 4.79 9.57 15.78
C ASP A 409 5.86 8.58 15.30
N SER A 410 5.47 7.75 14.34
CA SER A 410 6.36 6.75 13.72
C SER A 410 7.54 7.35 12.95
N ARG A 411 7.63 8.67 12.77
CA ARG A 411 8.78 9.32 12.10
C ARG A 411 9.87 9.73 13.10
N LYS A 412 9.54 9.76 14.40
CA LYS A 412 10.43 10.11 15.50
C LYS A 412 10.50 9.07 16.61
N GLY A 413 9.62 8.07 16.62
CA GLY A 413 9.47 7.15 17.75
C GLY A 413 8.89 7.79 19.01
N LEU A 414 8.17 8.92 18.86
CA LEU A 414 7.55 9.61 19.99
C LEU A 414 6.19 9.00 20.35
N ILE A 415 5.94 8.81 21.64
CA ILE A 415 4.65 8.35 22.17
C ILE A 415 4.08 9.45 23.05
N PHE A 416 2.83 9.80 22.84
CA PHE A 416 2.09 10.74 23.67
C PHE A 416 1.00 10.01 24.45
N ILE A 417 0.88 10.33 25.75
CA ILE A 417 -0.11 9.75 26.67
C ILE A 417 -0.92 10.88 27.30
N SER A 418 -2.25 10.79 27.26
CA SER A 418 -3.11 11.74 27.99
C SER A 418 -3.34 11.31 29.43
N ASP A 419 -2.91 12.15 30.37
CA ASP A 419 -3.17 11.98 31.80
C ASP A 419 -4.33 12.91 32.19
N GLN A 420 -5.54 12.34 32.19
CA GLN A 420 -6.77 13.08 32.51
C GLN A 420 -6.80 13.54 33.99
N MET A 421 -6.25 12.75 34.91
CA MET A 421 -6.26 13.05 36.35
C MET A 421 -5.15 14.03 36.72
N GLY A 422 -3.93 13.81 36.22
CA GLY A 422 -2.78 14.70 36.39
C GLY A 422 -2.83 15.98 35.54
N GLN A 423 -3.84 16.13 34.66
CA GLN A 423 -4.03 17.28 33.78
C GLN A 423 -2.76 17.61 32.96
N ARG A 424 -2.15 16.57 32.37
CA ARG A 424 -0.91 16.66 31.60
C ARG A 424 -0.91 15.77 30.36
N ILE A 425 -0.06 16.11 29.41
CA ILE A 425 0.29 15.27 28.26
C ILE A 425 1.75 14.83 28.47
N ILE A 426 1.97 13.52 28.52
CA ILE A 426 3.29 12.92 28.72
C ILE A 426 3.88 12.56 27.34
N LYS A 427 5.16 12.86 27.12
CA LYS A 427 5.92 12.52 25.90
C LYS A 427 7.04 11.52 26.24
N LEU A 428 7.00 10.34 25.64
CA LEU A 428 8.02 9.30 25.72
C LEU A 428 8.74 9.11 24.37
N LEU A 429 9.93 8.48 24.40
CA LEU A 429 10.69 8.07 23.21
C LEU A 429 10.91 6.55 23.21
N ASP A 430 10.38 5.85 22.20
CA ASP A 430 10.68 4.44 21.93
C ASP A 430 12.05 4.31 21.26
N ARG A 431 13.09 4.23 22.09
CA ARG A 431 14.48 4.06 21.64
C ARG A 431 14.68 2.79 20.83
N LEU A 432 13.96 1.69 21.14
CA LEU A 432 14.06 0.45 20.38
C LEU A 432 13.55 0.63 18.94
N PHE A 433 12.43 1.34 18.77
CA PHE A 433 11.92 1.70 17.44
C PHE A 433 12.90 2.61 16.68
N CYS A 434 13.51 3.59 17.36
CA CYS A 434 14.51 4.46 16.76
C CYS A 434 15.78 3.70 16.35
N ASP A 435 16.33 2.87 17.24
CA ASP A 435 17.52 2.03 17.03
C ASP A 435 17.29 1.09 15.83
N ASN A 436 16.11 0.46 15.70
CA ASN A 436 15.78 -0.46 14.61
C ASN A 436 15.69 0.20 13.22
N LEU A 437 15.30 1.48 13.15
CA LEU A 437 15.08 2.22 11.89
C LEU A 437 16.15 3.30 11.63
N GLY A 438 17.17 3.42 12.49
CA GLY A 438 18.21 4.44 12.37
C GLY A 438 17.72 5.88 12.58
N LEU A 439 16.64 6.09 13.33
CA LEU A 439 16.07 7.42 13.59
C LEU A 439 16.89 8.17 14.65
N VAL A 440 17.21 9.44 14.37
CA VAL A 440 18.01 10.30 15.25
C VAL A 440 17.15 11.40 15.86
N ASN A 441 17.10 11.48 17.19
CA ASN A 441 16.33 12.47 17.94
C ASN A 441 17.21 13.19 18.99
N GLU A 442 18.18 13.99 18.52
CA GLU A 442 19.22 14.60 19.37
C GLU A 442 18.65 15.42 20.55
N ARG A 443 17.59 16.21 20.31
CA ARG A 443 16.95 17.04 21.35
C ARG A 443 16.21 16.20 22.37
N GLU A 444 15.45 15.19 21.93
CA GLU A 444 14.76 14.28 22.83
C GLU A 444 15.75 13.50 23.71
N GLU A 445 16.89 13.06 23.15
CA GLU A 445 17.99 12.44 23.89
C GLU A 445 18.62 13.39 24.92
N GLU A 446 18.85 14.65 24.56
CA GLU A 446 19.34 15.70 25.48
C GLU A 446 18.37 15.94 26.64
N LEU A 447 17.07 16.07 26.36
CA LEU A 447 16.03 16.20 27.39
C LEU A 447 15.98 14.98 28.33
N ILE A 448 16.13 13.76 27.80
CA ILE A 448 16.21 12.53 28.62
C ILE A 448 17.50 12.53 29.48
N ALA A 449 18.63 13.01 28.95
CA ALA A 449 19.86 13.14 29.72
C ALA A 449 19.70 14.12 30.90
N LEU A 450 19.09 15.28 30.67
CA LEU A 450 18.78 16.26 31.71
C LEU A 450 17.79 15.72 32.75
N ASN A 451 16.77 14.96 32.34
CA ASN A 451 15.86 14.27 33.27
C ASN A 451 16.61 13.27 34.19
N ARG A 452 17.62 12.56 33.66
CA ARG A 452 18.46 11.64 34.44
C ARG A 452 19.41 12.40 35.38
N GLU A 453 19.94 13.54 34.94
CA GLU A 453 20.78 14.40 35.77
C GLU A 453 19.99 15.01 36.93
N GLN A 454 18.82 15.59 36.65
CA GLN A 454 17.90 16.16 37.65
C GLN A 454 17.62 15.17 38.79
N ARG A 455 17.39 13.88 38.50
CA ARG A 455 17.16 12.85 39.53
C ARG A 455 18.39 12.52 40.35
N ARG A 456 19.60 12.62 39.76
CA ARG A 456 20.88 12.36 40.43
C ARG A 456 21.29 13.52 41.34
N SER A 457 21.18 14.76 40.86
CA SER A 457 21.62 15.96 41.57
C SER A 457 20.55 16.56 42.48
N ARG A 458 19.26 16.37 42.15
CA ARG A 458 18.11 17.09 42.73
C ARG A 458 18.22 18.61 42.68
N ASN A 459 19.05 19.13 41.78
CA ASN A 459 19.22 20.55 41.51
C ASN A 459 18.15 21.04 40.50
N ALA A 460 17.83 22.34 40.54
CA ALA A 460 17.00 23.03 39.54
C ALA A 460 17.74 23.28 38.21
N GLU A 461 19.08 23.34 38.19
CA GLU A 461 19.89 23.64 36.99
C GLU A 461 19.55 22.80 35.74
N PRO A 462 19.36 21.46 35.80
CA PRO A 462 18.93 20.70 34.62
C PRO A 462 17.55 21.11 34.10
N ILE A 463 16.64 21.58 34.96
CA ILE A 463 15.33 22.12 34.57
C ILE A 463 15.49 23.50 33.93
N ALA A 464 16.36 24.35 34.47
CA ALA A 464 16.71 25.64 33.87
C ALA A 464 17.30 25.44 32.46
N HIS A 465 18.16 24.42 32.27
CA HIS A 465 18.68 24.08 30.95
C HIS A 465 17.57 23.60 30.00
N LYS A 466 16.67 22.69 30.43
CA LYS A 466 15.47 22.33 29.63
C LYS A 466 14.64 23.56 29.25
N ALA A 467 14.43 24.49 30.19
CA ALA A 467 13.67 25.72 29.94
C ALA A 467 14.30 26.59 28.85
N LEU A 468 15.64 26.66 28.79
CA LEU A 468 16.39 27.33 27.73
C LEU A 468 16.27 26.62 26.37
N LEU A 469 16.33 25.28 26.33
CA LEU A 469 16.16 24.51 25.09
C LEU A 469 14.77 24.75 24.47
N TYR A 470 13.71 24.76 25.29
CA TYR A 470 12.37 25.12 24.83
C TYR A 470 12.23 26.60 24.46
N GLU A 471 12.91 27.54 25.15
CA GLU A 471 12.95 28.95 24.73
C GLU A 471 13.58 29.11 23.34
N GLN A 472 14.69 28.41 23.07
CA GLN A 472 15.37 28.40 21.78
C GLN A 472 14.54 27.75 20.66
N ALA A 473 13.77 26.71 20.98
CA ALA A 473 12.82 26.11 20.03
C ALA A 473 11.64 27.05 19.71
N GLY A 474 11.31 27.99 20.59
CA GLY A 474 10.13 28.86 20.52
C GLY A 474 8.90 28.31 21.26
N ALA A 475 9.06 27.30 22.11
CA ALA A 475 8.01 26.72 22.95
C ALA A 475 7.92 27.48 24.27
N LEU A 476 7.36 28.69 24.20
CA LEU A 476 7.37 29.64 25.31
C LEU A 476 6.54 29.13 26.52
N GLU A 477 5.44 28.42 26.30
CA GLU A 477 4.63 27.81 27.35
C GLU A 477 5.39 26.72 28.13
N MET A 478 6.13 25.85 27.43
CA MET A 478 7.01 24.86 28.07
C MET A 478 8.15 25.53 28.82
N SER A 479 8.79 26.55 28.22
CA SER A 479 9.86 27.30 28.86
C SER A 479 9.37 27.96 30.16
N ARG A 480 8.19 28.59 30.13
CA ARG A 480 7.55 29.21 31.31
C ARG A 480 7.25 28.16 32.40
N LEU A 481 6.62 27.04 32.04
CA LEU A 481 6.33 25.92 32.96
C LEU A 481 7.60 25.41 33.65
N LEU A 482 8.70 25.29 32.91
CA LEU A 482 9.96 24.79 33.45
C LEU A 482 10.65 25.83 34.35
N TRP A 483 10.59 27.13 34.03
CA TRP A 483 11.08 28.19 34.92
C TRP A 483 10.23 28.37 36.19
N GLU A 484 8.91 28.13 36.13
CA GLU A 484 8.05 28.03 37.32
C GLU A 484 8.52 26.87 38.22
N ARG A 485 8.77 25.68 37.63
CA ARG A 485 9.28 24.51 38.34
C ARG A 485 10.72 24.67 38.88
N VAL A 486 11.52 25.57 38.30
CA VAL A 486 12.83 25.99 38.86
C VAL A 486 12.61 26.76 40.16
N LEU A 487 11.69 27.72 40.20
CA LEU A 487 11.38 28.48 41.43
C LEU A 487 10.71 27.63 42.51
N ASP A 488 9.95 26.60 42.14
CA ASP A 488 9.37 25.64 43.11
C ASP A 488 10.46 24.82 43.85
N LEU A 489 11.64 24.62 43.23
CA LEU A 489 12.77 23.88 43.81
C LEU A 489 13.82 24.80 44.44
N ASP A 490 14.12 25.92 43.80
CA ASP A 490 15.01 26.97 44.29
C ASP A 490 14.35 28.35 44.11
N PRO A 491 13.61 28.84 45.13
CA PRO A 491 12.95 30.14 45.09
C PRO A 491 13.90 31.33 44.95
N MET A 492 15.21 31.15 45.18
CA MET A 492 16.24 32.20 45.12
C MET A 492 17.06 32.17 43.82
N HIS A 493 16.71 31.31 42.86
CA HIS A 493 17.47 31.12 41.62
C HIS A 493 17.61 32.41 40.79
N ASP A 494 18.83 32.96 40.74
CA ASP A 494 19.20 34.30 40.22
C ASP A 494 18.51 34.74 38.91
N GLN A 495 18.30 33.81 37.98
CA GLN A 495 17.77 34.13 36.63
C GLN A 495 16.27 33.83 36.44
N ALA A 496 15.64 33.06 37.32
CA ALA A 496 14.35 32.42 36.99
C ALA A 496 13.19 33.42 36.91
N ALA A 497 13.08 34.33 37.88
CA ALA A 497 12.07 35.41 37.86
C ALA A 497 12.24 36.33 36.63
N LEU A 498 13.47 36.78 36.35
CA LEU A 498 13.78 37.62 35.18
C LEU A 498 13.50 36.92 33.84
N LYS A 499 13.56 35.59 33.80
CA LYS A 499 13.17 34.78 32.64
C LYS A 499 11.66 34.69 32.48
N LEU A 500 10.92 34.49 33.57
CA LEU A 500 9.46 34.47 33.56
C LEU A 500 8.88 35.81 33.08
N ASP A 501 9.33 36.95 33.62
CA ASP A 501 8.88 38.29 33.20
C ASP A 501 9.07 38.50 31.68
N ARG A 502 10.23 38.09 31.15
CA ARG A 502 10.55 38.18 29.71
C ARG A 502 9.69 37.25 28.86
N LEU A 503 9.39 36.04 29.36
CA LEU A 503 8.51 35.09 28.67
C LEU A 503 7.06 35.56 28.66
N GLU A 504 6.59 36.16 29.74
CA GLU A 504 5.25 36.78 29.81
C GLU A 504 5.13 37.93 28.79
N ILE A 505 6.10 38.85 28.75
CA ILE A 505 6.14 39.94 27.75
C ILE A 505 6.15 39.39 26.32
N LYS A 506 6.92 38.33 26.03
CA LYS A 506 6.94 37.65 24.72
C LYS A 506 5.57 37.05 24.36
N LEU A 507 4.94 36.32 25.29
CA LEU A 507 3.62 35.69 25.11
C LEU A 507 2.53 36.74 24.88
N MET A 508 2.50 37.82 25.67
CA MET A 508 1.59 38.94 25.46
C MET A 508 1.82 39.60 24.09
N THR A 509 3.08 39.79 23.68
CA THR A 509 3.45 40.36 22.37
C THR A 509 2.95 39.50 21.21
N MET A 510 3.12 38.18 21.28
CA MET A 510 2.59 37.26 20.25
C MET A 510 1.07 37.29 20.17
N ASN A 511 0.38 37.32 21.32
CA ASN A 511 -1.08 37.44 21.36
C ASN A 511 -1.56 38.79 20.80
N ALA A 512 -0.82 39.88 21.04
CA ALA A 512 -1.10 41.19 20.47
C ALA A 512 -0.92 41.22 18.94
N ALA A 513 0.12 40.57 18.40
CA ALA A 513 0.32 40.43 16.95
C ALA A 513 -0.84 39.67 16.28
N ARG A 514 -1.28 38.55 16.88
CA ARG A 514 -2.44 37.78 16.39
C ARG A 514 -3.75 38.60 16.39
N LEU A 515 -3.98 39.38 17.45
CA LEU A 515 -5.14 40.28 17.53
C LEU A 515 -5.05 41.45 16.53
N LYS A 516 -3.84 41.98 16.28
CA LYS A 516 -3.57 42.98 15.24
C LYS A 516 -3.93 42.45 13.85
N GLU A 517 -3.51 41.24 13.49
CA GLU A 517 -3.85 40.65 12.18
C GLU A 517 -5.36 40.48 12.02
N LYS A 518 -6.05 39.86 13.00
CA LYS A 518 -7.52 39.71 12.99
C LYS A 518 -8.23 41.07 12.90
N THR A 519 -7.67 42.11 13.52
CA THR A 519 -8.17 43.49 13.41
C THR A 519 -8.00 44.03 11.98
N ILE A 520 -6.82 43.90 11.39
CA ILE A 520 -6.53 44.38 10.02
C ILE A 520 -7.34 43.62 8.97
N GLU A 521 -7.56 42.32 9.16
CA GLU A 521 -8.38 41.49 8.29
C GLU A 521 -9.84 41.95 8.26
N ILE A 522 -10.47 42.10 9.44
CA ILE A 522 -11.85 42.59 9.54
C ILE A 522 -11.96 44.04 9.02
N LEU A 523 -10.96 44.88 9.30
CA LEU A 523 -10.90 46.26 8.82
C LEU A 523 -10.88 46.33 7.29
N LYS A 524 -10.21 45.40 6.60
CA LYS A 524 -10.18 45.29 5.14
C LYS A 524 -11.45 44.66 4.55
N MET A 525 -11.99 43.63 5.18
CA MET A 525 -13.12 42.86 4.61
C MET A 525 -14.49 43.47 4.90
N VAL A 526 -14.68 44.07 6.07
CA VAL A 526 -16.00 44.52 6.57
C VAL A 526 -16.01 46.01 6.91
N GLY A 527 -14.87 46.56 7.32
CA GLY A 527 -14.69 47.99 7.61
C GLY A 527 -14.46 48.30 9.10
N PRO A 528 -14.25 49.59 9.42
CA PRO A 528 -13.77 50.03 10.74
C PRO A 528 -14.72 49.69 11.88
N GLU A 529 -16.04 49.86 11.70
CA GLU A 529 -17.01 49.60 12.78
C GLU A 529 -17.02 48.14 13.25
N SER A 530 -16.91 47.17 12.32
CA SER A 530 -16.83 45.75 12.68
C SER A 530 -15.46 45.37 13.28
N ALA A 531 -14.38 46.06 12.88
CA ALA A 531 -13.05 45.85 13.43
C ALA A 531 -12.86 46.44 14.84
N ARG A 532 -13.71 47.40 15.24
CA ARG A 532 -13.58 48.23 16.45
C ARG A 532 -13.37 47.44 17.75
N LEU A 533 -14.05 46.30 17.91
CA LEU A 533 -13.91 45.45 19.10
C LEU A 533 -12.52 44.80 19.19
N GLN A 534 -12.01 44.25 18.08
CA GLN A 534 -10.69 43.60 18.06
C GLN A 534 -9.57 44.64 18.14
N TYR A 535 -9.77 45.80 17.52
CA TYR A 535 -8.89 46.96 17.65
C TYR A 535 -8.73 47.37 19.12
N SER A 536 -9.83 47.58 19.87
CA SER A 536 -9.77 47.95 21.29
C SER A 536 -9.04 46.90 22.14
N LYS A 537 -9.30 45.60 21.92
CA LYS A 537 -8.56 44.51 22.60
C LYS A 537 -7.05 44.55 22.29
N THR A 538 -6.68 44.79 21.04
CA THR A 538 -5.27 44.89 20.62
C THR A 538 -4.57 46.08 21.27
N ILE A 539 -5.23 47.24 21.31
CA ILE A 539 -4.72 48.46 21.96
C ILE A 539 -4.54 48.25 23.48
N GLN A 540 -5.51 47.62 24.15
CA GLN A 540 -5.44 47.32 25.58
C GLN A 540 -4.27 46.37 25.89
N LEU A 541 -4.04 45.35 25.06
CA LEU A 541 -2.92 44.43 25.24
C LEU A 541 -1.56 45.11 24.99
N TYR A 542 -1.46 46.01 24.00
CA TYR A 542 -0.28 46.87 23.85
C TYR A 542 -0.06 47.80 25.07
N GLU A 543 -1.12 48.25 25.74
CA GLU A 543 -1.01 49.05 26.97
C GLU A 543 -0.56 48.22 28.18
N GLN A 544 -0.99 46.97 28.28
CA GLN A 544 -0.48 46.02 29.28
C GLN A 544 1.02 45.73 29.06
N ILE A 545 1.44 45.46 27.82
CA ILE A 545 2.86 45.25 27.50
C ILE A 545 3.70 46.49 27.82
N LEU A 546 3.21 47.69 27.49
CA LEU A 546 3.90 48.95 27.80
C LEU A 546 3.86 49.36 29.28
N ALA A 547 3.02 48.73 30.10
CA ALA A 547 3.07 48.88 31.55
C ALA A 547 4.18 48.02 32.17
N LEU A 548 4.48 46.85 31.56
CA LEU A 548 5.56 45.94 31.98
C LEU A 548 6.92 46.34 31.40
N ASP A 549 6.96 46.77 30.13
CA ASP A 549 8.14 47.35 29.46
C ASP A 549 7.78 48.67 28.76
N PRO A 550 7.84 49.81 29.49
CA PRO A 550 7.61 51.14 28.91
C PRO A 550 8.62 51.54 27.83
N SER A 551 9.74 50.82 27.69
CA SER A 551 10.82 51.12 26.74
C SER A 551 10.66 50.43 25.39
N ASN A 552 9.63 49.57 25.22
CA ASN A 552 9.43 48.74 24.05
C ASN A 552 9.06 49.52 22.78
N LYS A 553 10.07 50.06 22.09
CA LYS A 553 9.92 50.83 20.84
C LYS A 553 9.17 50.07 19.74
N GLY A 554 9.29 48.73 19.71
CA GLY A 554 8.57 47.88 18.76
C GLY A 554 7.05 47.97 18.99
N ILE A 555 6.60 47.73 20.21
CA ILE A 555 5.18 47.82 20.59
C ILE A 555 4.64 49.25 20.42
N VAL A 556 5.43 50.29 20.73
CA VAL A 556 5.05 51.69 20.47
C VAL A 556 4.81 51.94 18.97
N ALA A 557 5.70 51.44 18.10
CA ALA A 557 5.56 51.56 16.66
C ALA A 557 4.36 50.75 16.12
N GLU A 558 4.21 49.50 16.56
CA GLU A 558 3.11 48.61 16.18
C GLU A 558 1.73 49.17 16.58
N LYS A 559 1.63 49.75 17.77
CA LYS A 559 0.44 50.46 18.27
C LYS A 559 0.12 51.71 17.45
N LYS A 560 1.15 52.41 16.94
CA LYS A 560 1.00 53.60 16.07
C LYS A 560 0.58 53.20 14.65
N ASP A 561 1.22 52.19 14.05
CA ASP A 561 0.86 51.65 12.74
C ASP A 561 -0.58 51.13 12.71
N LEU A 562 -1.02 50.38 13.73
CA LEU A 562 -2.41 49.91 13.80
C LEU A 562 -3.41 51.08 13.91
N LYS A 563 -3.09 52.13 14.71
CA LYS A 563 -3.88 53.37 14.78
C LYS A 563 -3.99 54.05 13.42
N GLU A 564 -2.87 54.26 12.75
CA GLU A 564 -2.80 54.92 11.44
C GLU A 564 -3.53 54.12 10.35
N ARG A 565 -3.43 52.78 10.34
CA ARG A 565 -4.19 51.92 9.40
C ARG A 565 -5.69 51.97 9.65
N PHE A 566 -6.11 51.92 10.91
CA PHE A 566 -7.53 52.00 11.29
C PHE A 566 -8.14 53.34 10.85
N GLN A 567 -7.43 54.44 11.09
CA GLN A 567 -7.80 55.79 10.62
C GLN A 567 -7.75 55.93 9.09
N LYS A 568 -6.79 55.28 8.42
CA LYS A 568 -6.67 55.36 6.96
C LYS A 568 -7.75 54.57 6.22
N HIS A 569 -8.28 53.49 6.78
CA HIS A 569 -9.45 52.81 6.19
C HIS A 569 -10.80 53.51 6.48
N GLU A 570 -10.80 54.66 7.18
CA GLU A 570 -11.90 55.62 7.14
C GLU A 570 -11.85 56.52 5.88
N GLY A 571 -10.84 56.37 4.99
CA GLY A 571 -10.74 57.12 3.73
C GLY A 571 -9.93 56.45 2.60
N GLU A 572 -10.63 56.15 1.50
CA GLU A 572 -10.11 55.76 0.16
C GLU A 572 -9.56 54.33 -0.07
N SER A 573 -9.62 53.89 -1.33
CA SER A 573 -9.38 52.50 -1.78
C SER A 573 -8.72 52.43 -3.16
N ASN A 574 -7.96 51.33 -3.37
CA ASN A 574 -7.39 50.79 -4.62
C ASN A 574 -6.19 51.49 -5.32
N GLY A 575 -5.13 50.70 -5.54
CA GLY A 575 -4.01 51.00 -6.43
C GLY A 575 -3.88 49.99 -7.58
N PHE A 576 -3.26 50.39 -8.69
CA PHE A 576 -3.14 49.60 -9.94
C PHE A 576 -2.13 48.43 -9.85
N LYS A 577 -2.44 47.28 -10.46
CA LYS A 577 -1.53 46.11 -10.63
C LYS A 577 -0.77 46.14 -11.99
N PRO A 578 0.56 45.88 -12.05
CA PRO A 578 1.35 45.87 -13.30
C PRO A 578 1.06 44.73 -14.28
N LEU A 579 0.69 43.56 -13.75
CA LEU A 579 0.19 42.42 -14.51
C LEU A 579 -1.30 42.23 -14.24
N SER A 580 -2.01 41.76 -15.27
CA SER A 580 -3.40 41.31 -15.16
C SER A 580 -3.46 39.85 -15.59
N VAL A 581 -3.90 39.00 -14.68
CA VAL A 581 -4.25 37.61 -15.00
C VAL A 581 -5.60 37.62 -15.71
N VAL A 582 -5.61 37.21 -16.98
CA VAL A 582 -6.82 37.22 -17.83
C VAL A 582 -7.63 35.95 -17.60
N ARG A 583 -6.95 34.81 -17.48
CA ARG A 583 -7.57 33.49 -17.29
C ARG A 583 -6.58 32.53 -16.65
N ILE A 584 -7.08 31.69 -15.74
CA ILE A 584 -6.41 30.49 -15.27
C ILE A 584 -7.29 29.30 -15.65
N THR A 585 -6.69 28.29 -16.28
CA THR A 585 -7.31 26.98 -16.51
C THR A 585 -6.38 25.92 -15.96
N MET A 586 -6.86 25.11 -15.05
CA MET A 586 -6.17 23.96 -14.47
C MET A 586 -7.17 22.83 -14.36
N ASP A 587 -6.73 21.62 -14.67
CA ASP A 587 -7.52 20.42 -14.51
C ASP A 587 -7.51 19.96 -13.04
N ASN A 588 -8.49 19.13 -12.67
CA ASN A 588 -8.42 18.41 -11.39
C ASN A 588 -7.30 17.36 -11.46
N LEU A 589 -6.70 17.05 -10.32
CA LEU A 589 -5.47 16.26 -10.26
C LEU A 589 -5.74 14.87 -9.69
N PHE A 590 -5.16 13.87 -10.34
CA PHE A 590 -5.27 12.46 -9.99
C PHE A 590 -3.88 11.94 -9.61
N PRO A 591 -3.64 11.44 -8.39
CA PRO A 591 -2.34 10.92 -7.99
C PRO A 591 -1.89 9.74 -8.85
N SER A 592 -2.84 8.95 -9.37
CA SER A 592 -2.65 7.89 -10.37
C SER A 592 -1.95 8.34 -11.67
N LEU A 593 -1.91 9.65 -11.94
CA LEU A 593 -1.25 10.26 -13.09
C LEU A 593 0.00 11.08 -12.72
N MET A 594 0.53 10.97 -11.49
CA MET A 594 1.64 11.80 -11.01
C MET A 594 2.87 11.80 -11.92
N GLN A 595 3.21 10.65 -12.51
CA GLN A 595 4.36 10.51 -13.42
C GLN A 595 4.16 11.28 -14.73
N ARG A 596 2.92 11.40 -15.22
CA ARG A 596 2.58 12.17 -16.42
C ARG A 596 2.76 13.67 -16.22
N TYR A 597 2.43 14.19 -15.02
CA TYR A 597 2.52 15.62 -14.71
C TYR A 597 3.97 16.15 -14.64
N LEU A 598 4.97 15.26 -14.62
CA LEU A 598 6.40 15.62 -14.70
C LEU A 598 6.77 16.25 -16.04
N GLU A 599 6.13 15.79 -17.12
CA GLU A 599 6.43 16.14 -18.51
C GLU A 599 5.27 16.86 -19.22
N GLN A 600 4.03 16.69 -18.77
CA GLN A 600 2.85 17.30 -19.39
C GLN A 600 2.21 18.35 -18.47
N PRO A 601 1.79 19.51 -19.02
CA PRO A 601 1.17 20.55 -18.24
C PRO A 601 -0.24 20.16 -17.78
N ILE A 602 -0.59 20.58 -16.57
CA ILE A 602 -1.92 20.39 -15.95
C ILE A 602 -2.89 21.53 -16.27
N GLY A 603 -2.49 22.45 -17.14
CA GLY A 603 -3.20 23.68 -17.41
C GLY A 603 -2.30 24.82 -17.90
N LYS A 604 -2.85 26.03 -17.90
CA LYS A 604 -2.18 27.25 -18.33
C LYS A 604 -2.75 28.50 -17.67
N VAL A 605 -1.91 29.54 -17.60
CA VAL A 605 -2.31 30.89 -17.17
C VAL A 605 -2.06 31.89 -18.30
N THR A 606 -3.10 32.65 -18.65
CA THR A 606 -3.02 33.74 -19.63
C THR A 606 -2.75 35.06 -18.91
N ILE A 607 -1.59 35.65 -19.16
CA ILE A 607 -1.12 36.89 -18.54
C ILE A 607 -1.17 38.04 -19.55
N LYS A 608 -1.58 39.23 -19.12
CA LYS A 608 -1.50 40.46 -19.88
C LYS A 608 -0.66 41.53 -19.18
N ASN A 609 0.29 42.09 -19.92
CA ASN A 609 1.06 43.26 -19.50
C ASN A 609 0.14 44.51 -19.52
N THR A 610 -0.12 45.13 -18.37
CA THR A 610 -0.99 46.32 -18.30
C THR A 610 -0.23 47.63 -18.54
N LEU A 611 1.10 47.60 -18.62
CA LEU A 611 1.97 48.76 -18.75
C LEU A 611 2.05 49.26 -20.20
N LYS A 612 2.79 50.36 -20.39
CA LYS A 612 3.20 50.91 -21.71
C LYS A 612 4.67 50.59 -22.02
N ARG A 613 5.25 49.60 -21.35
CA ARG A 613 6.64 49.16 -21.42
C ARG A 613 6.72 47.65 -21.24
N ASP A 614 7.84 47.07 -21.61
CA ASP A 614 8.03 45.62 -21.64
C ASP A 614 8.32 45.07 -20.23
N ILE A 615 8.09 43.77 -20.07
CA ILE A 615 8.36 42.99 -18.86
C ILE A 615 9.30 41.86 -19.25
N HIS A 616 10.32 41.61 -18.45
CA HIS A 616 11.37 40.63 -18.77
C HIS A 616 11.33 39.41 -17.86
N HIS A 617 11.86 38.28 -18.34
CA HIS A 617 12.08 37.06 -17.57
C HIS A 617 10.83 36.58 -16.81
N LEU A 618 9.67 36.60 -17.48
CA LEU A 618 8.39 36.22 -16.89
C LEU A 618 8.30 34.68 -16.77
N LYS A 619 7.99 34.21 -15.56
CA LYS A 619 7.80 32.79 -15.22
C LYS A 619 6.56 32.63 -14.35
N ALA A 620 5.89 31.49 -14.49
CA ALA A 620 4.88 31.03 -13.53
C ALA A 620 5.45 29.86 -12.71
N SER A 621 5.00 29.70 -11.47
CA SER A 621 5.25 28.49 -10.69
C SER A 621 4.00 28.07 -9.92
N VAL A 622 3.78 26.77 -9.79
CA VAL A 622 2.66 26.20 -9.02
C VAL A 622 3.17 25.57 -7.75
N TYR A 623 2.47 25.80 -6.64
CA TYR A 623 2.67 25.13 -5.37
C TYR A 623 1.33 24.69 -4.77
N ILE A 624 1.25 23.42 -4.37
CA ILE A 624 0.15 22.85 -3.59
C ILE A 624 0.76 22.42 -2.26
N LYS A 625 0.29 23.02 -1.16
CA LYS A 625 0.80 22.75 0.19
C LYS A 625 0.69 21.25 0.51
N HIS A 626 1.64 20.73 1.29
CA HIS A 626 1.74 19.34 1.77
C HIS A 626 2.08 18.30 0.67
N PHE A 627 1.51 18.41 -0.52
CA PHE A 627 1.73 17.47 -1.64
C PHE A 627 2.91 17.82 -2.55
N MET A 628 3.62 18.92 -2.31
CA MET A 628 4.80 19.35 -3.06
C MET A 628 5.88 19.84 -2.10
N ASP A 629 7.13 19.46 -2.33
CA ASP A 629 8.28 19.92 -1.52
C ASP A 629 8.78 21.30 -1.98
N PHE A 630 8.68 21.57 -3.29
CA PHE A 630 9.10 22.83 -3.92
C PHE A 630 8.15 23.21 -5.07
N PRO A 631 7.96 24.52 -5.36
CA PRO A 631 7.18 24.96 -6.51
C PRO A 631 7.82 24.54 -7.84
N ARG A 632 7.01 24.06 -8.79
CA ARG A 632 7.48 23.73 -10.16
C ARG A 632 7.30 24.93 -11.08
N ILE A 633 8.38 25.35 -11.74
CA ILE A 633 8.44 26.53 -12.61
C ILE A 633 8.10 26.15 -14.06
N SER A 634 7.41 27.06 -14.76
CA SER A 634 7.10 26.98 -16.20
C SER A 634 8.33 27.21 -17.09
N GLY A 635 8.14 27.07 -18.41
CA GLY A 635 9.02 27.73 -19.38
C GLY A 635 9.10 29.25 -19.15
N GLU A 636 10.22 29.85 -19.54
CA GLU A 636 10.49 31.29 -19.36
C GLU A 636 10.13 32.09 -20.61
N ILE A 637 9.50 33.25 -20.41
CA ILE A 637 9.27 34.25 -21.47
C ILE A 637 10.24 35.41 -21.25
N GLU A 638 11.28 35.48 -22.09
CA GLU A 638 12.36 36.48 -21.97
C GLU A 638 11.84 37.92 -22.05
N VAL A 639 10.86 38.19 -22.92
CA VAL A 639 10.25 39.52 -23.11
C VAL A 639 8.74 39.38 -23.36
N LEU A 640 7.93 40.05 -22.56
CA LEU A 640 6.50 40.28 -22.80
C LEU A 640 6.26 41.76 -23.11
N GLY A 641 5.97 42.06 -24.38
CA GLY A 641 5.84 43.43 -24.86
C GLY A 641 4.70 44.22 -24.22
N ALA A 642 4.82 45.54 -24.24
CA ALA A 642 3.77 46.46 -23.78
C ALA A 642 2.38 46.09 -24.33
N LYS A 643 1.37 45.97 -23.44
CA LYS A 643 -0.02 45.59 -23.76
C LYS A 643 -0.25 44.19 -24.34
N GLN A 644 0.80 43.40 -24.58
CA GLN A 644 0.68 42.03 -25.08
C GLN A 644 0.15 41.07 -24.00
N SER A 645 -0.29 39.90 -24.47
CA SER A 645 -0.63 38.75 -23.62
C SER A 645 0.17 37.52 -24.03
N VAL A 646 0.42 36.62 -23.09
CA VAL A 646 1.08 35.32 -23.31
C VAL A 646 0.41 34.24 -22.46
N ASP A 647 0.41 33.00 -22.95
CA ASP A 647 0.03 31.82 -22.18
C ASP A 647 1.30 31.17 -21.60
N LEU A 648 1.30 30.88 -20.30
CA LEU A 648 2.31 30.08 -19.62
C LEU A 648 1.71 28.74 -19.23
N GLU A 649 2.39 27.65 -19.58
CA GLU A 649 2.03 26.29 -19.18
C GLU A 649 2.32 26.07 -17.68
N LEU A 650 1.41 25.36 -17.00
CA LEU A 650 1.49 25.08 -15.57
C LEU A 650 1.78 23.60 -15.33
N PHE A 651 2.78 23.31 -14.50
CA PHE A 651 3.24 21.95 -14.19
C PHE A 651 3.21 21.73 -12.67
N VAL A 652 3.07 20.47 -12.24
CA VAL A 652 3.11 20.07 -10.83
C VAL A 652 4.09 18.92 -10.66
N LEU A 653 4.86 18.97 -9.57
CA LEU A 653 5.78 17.93 -9.13
C LEU A 653 5.33 17.48 -7.75
N PHE A 654 4.59 16.38 -7.68
CA PHE A 654 4.14 15.83 -6.40
C PHE A 654 5.29 15.14 -5.65
N ASN A 655 5.25 15.22 -4.31
CA ASN A 655 6.05 14.39 -3.43
C ASN A 655 5.37 13.03 -3.17
N GLN A 656 6.01 12.18 -2.37
CA GLN A 656 5.52 10.82 -2.09
C GLN A 656 4.23 10.79 -1.25
N GLU A 657 3.92 11.84 -0.47
CA GLU A 657 2.72 11.86 0.38
C GLU A 657 1.41 11.88 -0.42
N VAL A 658 1.44 12.31 -1.69
CA VAL A 658 0.27 12.19 -2.57
C VAL A 658 -0.13 10.73 -2.83
N LEU A 659 0.79 9.77 -2.68
CA LEU A 659 0.50 8.33 -2.77
C LEU A 659 -0.17 7.77 -1.52
N ASN A 660 -0.31 8.56 -0.45
CA ASN A 660 -1.05 8.21 0.77
C ASN A 660 -2.47 8.82 0.80
N LEU A 661 -2.82 9.62 -0.21
CA LEU A 661 -4.12 10.28 -0.31
C LEU A 661 -5.23 9.30 -0.71
N GLU A 662 -6.17 9.02 0.20
CA GLU A 662 -7.31 8.13 -0.07
C GLU A 662 -8.68 8.85 -0.08
N GLU A 663 -8.72 10.15 0.27
CA GLU A 663 -9.92 11.00 0.18
C GLU A 663 -9.79 12.11 -0.87
N ASP A 664 -10.92 12.59 -1.38
CA ASP A 664 -10.94 13.72 -2.32
C ASP A 664 -10.87 15.05 -1.58
N LEU A 665 -9.83 15.84 -1.86
CA LEU A 665 -9.59 17.13 -1.22
C LEU A 665 -9.81 18.31 -2.16
N LYS A 666 -10.41 19.38 -1.64
CA LYS A 666 -10.41 20.70 -2.26
C LYS A 666 -9.21 21.48 -1.72
N VAL A 667 -8.23 21.71 -2.58
CA VAL A 667 -6.95 22.36 -2.23
C VAL A 667 -6.81 23.68 -2.99
N GLN A 668 -6.09 24.64 -2.40
CA GLN A 668 -5.66 25.85 -3.10
C GLN A 668 -4.31 25.61 -3.78
N ALA A 669 -4.28 25.63 -5.11
CA ALA A 669 -3.05 25.76 -5.86
C ALA A 669 -2.62 27.23 -5.90
N GLY A 670 -1.50 27.56 -5.26
CA GLY A 670 -0.86 28.86 -5.36
C GLY A 670 -0.10 28.97 -6.68
N ILE A 671 -0.41 29.99 -7.47
CA ILE A 671 0.27 30.30 -8.73
C ILE A 671 1.04 31.60 -8.52
N GLU A 672 2.37 31.51 -8.43
CA GLU A 672 3.25 32.68 -8.34
C GLU A 672 3.80 33.04 -9.72
N LEU A 673 3.62 34.29 -10.12
CA LEU A 673 4.24 34.87 -11.30
C LEU A 673 5.45 35.67 -10.85
N SER A 674 6.65 35.34 -11.33
CA SER A 674 7.88 36.11 -11.09
C SER A 674 8.35 36.76 -12.38
N TYR A 675 8.79 38.02 -12.29
CA TYR A 675 9.12 38.84 -13.46
C TYR A 675 10.00 40.04 -13.09
N LEU A 676 10.67 40.61 -14.09
CA LEU A 676 11.54 41.79 -13.94
C LEU A 676 10.91 43.03 -14.61
N ILE A 677 10.84 44.14 -13.86
CA ILE A 677 10.57 45.48 -14.37
C ILE A 677 11.75 46.38 -13.98
N ASP A 678 12.34 47.09 -14.95
CA ASP A 678 13.48 48.01 -14.73
C ASP A 678 14.67 47.34 -13.98
N GLY A 679 14.84 46.02 -14.13
CA GLY A 679 15.85 45.22 -13.42
C GLY A 679 15.50 44.81 -11.98
N GLN A 680 14.33 45.18 -11.46
CA GLN A 680 13.86 44.77 -10.13
C GLN A 680 12.92 43.57 -10.21
N LEU A 681 13.18 42.56 -9.37
CA LEU A 681 12.34 41.37 -9.25
C LEU A 681 11.02 41.74 -8.57
N GLN A 682 9.92 41.32 -9.19
CA GLN A 682 8.56 41.46 -8.70
C GLN A 682 7.89 40.09 -8.73
N SER A 683 6.94 39.86 -7.83
CA SER A 683 6.05 38.71 -7.96
C SER A 683 4.57 39.07 -7.72
N LEU A 684 3.70 38.22 -8.25
CA LEU A 684 2.25 38.29 -8.10
C LEU A 684 1.72 36.88 -7.88
N THR A 685 1.14 36.62 -6.71
CA THR A 685 0.47 35.35 -6.40
C THR A 685 -1.03 35.47 -6.63
N GLU A 686 -1.60 34.50 -7.33
CA GLU A 686 -3.04 34.26 -7.41
C GLU A 686 -3.30 32.79 -6.99
N SER A 687 -4.46 32.48 -6.42
CA SER A 687 -4.80 31.12 -5.98
C SER A 687 -5.97 30.54 -6.78
N ARG A 688 -5.89 29.25 -7.08
CA ARG A 688 -6.95 28.50 -7.76
C ARG A 688 -7.35 27.28 -6.94
N ALA A 689 -8.63 27.21 -6.57
CA ALA A 689 -9.19 25.99 -6.01
C ALA A 689 -9.31 24.91 -7.09
N LEU A 690 -8.85 23.71 -6.79
CA LEU A 690 -9.02 22.50 -7.60
C LEU A 690 -9.33 21.29 -6.71
N THR A 691 -9.85 20.21 -7.29
CA THR A 691 -9.96 18.92 -6.60
C THR A 691 -8.68 18.13 -6.84
N LEU A 692 -8.05 17.70 -5.76
CA LEU A 692 -7.05 16.63 -5.76
C LEU A 692 -7.76 15.36 -5.31
N TYR A 693 -7.96 14.43 -6.25
CA TYR A 693 -8.68 13.18 -6.01
C TYR A 693 -7.82 12.16 -5.24
N ARG A 694 -8.47 11.16 -4.65
CA ARG A 694 -7.81 10.00 -4.05
C ARG A 694 -6.91 9.24 -5.03
N ARG A 695 -5.91 8.53 -4.51
CA ARG A 695 -4.92 7.74 -5.30
C ARG A 695 -5.52 6.62 -6.15
N THR A 696 -6.68 6.10 -5.74
CA THR A 696 -7.47 5.09 -6.45
C THR A 696 -8.39 5.70 -7.52
N ALA A 697 -8.46 7.03 -7.63
CA ALA A 697 -9.34 7.69 -8.59
C ALA A 697 -8.83 7.54 -10.03
N LEU A 698 -9.76 7.22 -10.93
CA LEU A 698 -9.56 7.16 -12.37
C LEU A 698 -10.68 7.92 -13.10
N GLN A 699 -10.44 8.32 -14.34
CA GLN A 699 -11.46 8.85 -15.23
C GLN A 699 -11.33 8.19 -16.60
N TRP A 700 -12.45 7.71 -17.15
CA TRP A 700 -12.51 6.93 -18.40
C TRP A 700 -12.63 7.79 -19.67
N ASP A 701 -12.00 8.96 -19.69
CA ASP A 701 -11.73 9.75 -20.92
C ASP A 701 -10.58 9.18 -21.77
N ASP A 702 -9.75 8.32 -21.18
CA ASP A 702 -8.72 7.54 -21.87
C ASP A 702 -8.49 6.22 -21.12
N SER A 703 -9.01 5.13 -21.68
CA SER A 703 -8.91 3.76 -21.14
C SER A 703 -7.45 3.31 -20.88
N GLY A 704 -6.47 3.92 -21.56
CA GLY A 704 -5.05 3.66 -21.32
C GLY A 704 -4.57 4.03 -19.92
N LYS A 705 -5.29 4.92 -19.21
CA LYS A 705 -4.95 5.34 -17.84
C LYS A 705 -4.96 4.18 -16.83
N LEU A 706 -5.75 3.12 -17.06
CA LEU A 706 -5.76 1.92 -16.20
C LEU A 706 -4.35 1.30 -16.07
N SER A 707 -3.48 1.49 -17.06
CA SER A 707 -2.12 0.95 -17.03
C SER A 707 -1.20 1.53 -15.94
N SER A 708 -1.55 2.66 -15.31
CA SER A 708 -0.82 3.17 -14.13
C SER A 708 -1.13 2.40 -12.83
N PHE A 709 -2.22 1.62 -12.82
CA PHE A 709 -2.59 0.69 -11.74
C PHE A 709 -1.99 -0.72 -11.92
N ILE A 710 -1.41 -1.00 -13.08
CA ILE A 710 -0.75 -2.27 -13.38
C ILE A 710 0.69 -2.22 -12.84
N THR A 711 0.92 -2.78 -11.66
CA THR A 711 2.16 -2.67 -10.88
C THR A 711 2.93 -4.00 -10.77
N PRO A 712 3.59 -4.48 -11.86
CA PRO A 712 4.23 -5.79 -11.90
C PRO A 712 5.54 -5.92 -11.10
N ARG A 713 6.09 -4.79 -10.63
CA ARG A 713 7.32 -4.71 -9.81
C ARG A 713 7.03 -4.49 -8.32
N GLU A 714 5.78 -4.70 -7.92
CA GLU A 714 5.36 -4.57 -6.54
C GLU A 714 5.59 -5.91 -5.82
N THR A 715 6.18 -5.87 -4.62
CA THR A 715 6.76 -7.05 -3.97
C THR A 715 5.73 -8.16 -3.70
N ILE A 716 4.48 -7.82 -3.37
CA ILE A 716 3.41 -8.79 -3.14
C ILE A 716 2.99 -9.45 -4.47
N VAL A 717 2.82 -8.65 -5.53
CA VAL A 717 2.53 -9.15 -6.88
C VAL A 717 3.62 -10.11 -7.36
N GLU A 718 4.89 -9.73 -7.24
CA GLU A 718 6.03 -10.56 -7.68
C GLU A 718 6.08 -11.87 -6.89
N GLN A 719 6.03 -11.81 -5.56
CA GLN A 719 6.07 -13.01 -4.72
C GLN A 719 4.88 -13.95 -4.96
N PHE A 720 3.66 -13.42 -5.09
CA PHE A 720 2.48 -14.24 -5.36
C PHE A 720 2.60 -14.93 -6.72
N SER A 721 2.92 -14.17 -7.78
CA SER A 721 3.08 -14.71 -9.14
C SER A 721 4.15 -15.80 -9.18
N HIS A 722 5.34 -15.50 -8.67
CA HIS A 722 6.47 -16.44 -8.64
C HIS A 722 6.15 -17.72 -7.88
N ARG A 723 5.51 -17.64 -6.69
CA ARG A 723 5.18 -18.84 -5.91
C ARG A 723 4.13 -19.70 -6.60
N VAL A 724 3.05 -19.10 -7.11
CA VAL A 724 1.97 -19.82 -7.81
C VAL A 724 2.46 -20.57 -9.05
N PHE A 725 3.38 -19.99 -9.85
CA PHE A 725 3.91 -20.69 -11.03
C PHE A 725 5.14 -21.58 -10.76
N SER A 726 5.91 -21.35 -9.69
CA SER A 726 7.13 -22.14 -9.39
C SER A 726 6.87 -23.40 -8.57
N LEU A 727 5.73 -23.47 -7.88
CA LEU A 727 5.29 -24.68 -7.17
C LEU A 727 4.61 -25.64 -8.16
N GLY A 728 5.13 -26.86 -8.32
CA GLY A 728 4.47 -27.97 -9.02
C GLY A 728 5.13 -28.42 -10.33
N GLU A 729 5.22 -29.74 -10.56
CA GLU A 729 5.44 -30.30 -11.89
C GLU A 729 4.13 -30.20 -12.67
N ALA A 730 4.15 -29.57 -13.85
CA ALA A 730 2.93 -29.39 -14.64
C ALA A 730 2.35 -30.76 -15.04
N PRO A 731 1.10 -31.10 -14.64
CA PRO A 731 0.49 -32.36 -15.02
C PRO A 731 0.20 -32.34 -16.53
N ASN A 732 0.97 -33.16 -17.27
CA ASN A 732 1.06 -33.22 -18.73
C ASN A 732 1.83 -32.04 -19.35
N ASP A 733 3.14 -32.26 -19.59
CA ASP A 733 4.02 -31.38 -20.37
C ASP A 733 3.67 -31.44 -21.87
N TYR A 734 2.52 -30.87 -22.23
CA TYR A 734 2.16 -30.66 -23.64
C TYR A 734 3.08 -29.60 -24.25
N PRO A 735 3.57 -29.77 -25.49
CA PRO A 735 4.33 -28.75 -26.22
C PRO A 735 3.46 -27.59 -26.73
N LEU A 736 2.76 -26.94 -25.80
CA LEU A 736 2.13 -25.63 -25.90
C LEU A 736 3.09 -24.57 -25.34
N SER A 737 3.03 -23.32 -25.82
CA SER A 737 3.89 -22.25 -25.30
C SER A 737 3.94 -22.17 -23.77
N ARG A 738 5.15 -22.03 -23.22
CA ARG A 738 5.37 -21.84 -21.78
C ARG A 738 4.62 -20.62 -21.22
N LYS A 739 4.38 -19.57 -22.02
CA LYS A 739 3.59 -18.41 -21.60
C LYS A 739 2.09 -18.72 -21.51
N PHE A 740 1.55 -19.53 -22.43
CA PHE A 740 0.18 -20.04 -22.33
C PHE A 740 -0.02 -20.85 -21.05
N GLN A 741 0.89 -21.80 -20.76
CA GLN A 741 0.79 -22.65 -19.57
C GLN A 741 0.90 -21.83 -18.27
N ARG A 742 1.84 -20.89 -18.19
CA ARG A 742 1.99 -20.00 -17.01
C ARG A 742 0.80 -19.06 -16.82
N ALA A 743 0.28 -18.46 -17.90
CA ALA A 743 -0.88 -17.58 -17.82
C ALA A 743 -2.11 -18.34 -17.28
N ALA A 744 -2.36 -19.55 -17.79
CA ALA A 744 -3.40 -20.42 -17.27
C ALA A 744 -3.18 -20.75 -15.78
N ARG A 745 -1.97 -21.15 -15.39
CA ARG A 745 -1.65 -21.49 -13.99
C ARG A 745 -1.80 -20.30 -13.02
N ILE A 746 -1.45 -19.08 -13.44
CA ILE A 746 -1.67 -17.86 -12.64
C ILE A 746 -3.17 -17.60 -12.47
N CYS A 747 -3.96 -17.75 -13.54
CA CYS A 747 -5.42 -17.58 -13.50
C CYS A 747 -6.10 -18.65 -12.63
N ASP A 748 -5.71 -19.92 -12.76
CA ASP A 748 -6.17 -21.03 -11.91
C ASP A 748 -5.72 -20.80 -10.45
N GLY A 749 -4.53 -20.24 -10.21
CA GLY A 749 -4.05 -19.87 -8.89
C GLY A 749 -4.92 -18.82 -8.20
N LEU A 750 -5.34 -17.76 -8.92
CA LEU A 750 -6.32 -16.79 -8.41
C LEU A 750 -7.70 -17.43 -8.18
N GLY A 751 -8.10 -18.39 -9.02
CA GLY A 751 -9.32 -19.15 -8.86
C GLY A 751 -9.34 -19.98 -7.58
N THR A 752 -8.25 -20.72 -7.32
CA THR A 752 -8.05 -21.47 -6.07
C THR A 752 -7.91 -20.56 -4.85
N TYR A 753 -7.27 -19.39 -5.00
CA TYR A 753 -7.16 -18.37 -3.95
C TYR A 753 -8.50 -17.69 -3.62
N GLY A 754 -9.49 -17.82 -4.52
CA GLY A 754 -10.87 -17.39 -4.29
C GLY A 754 -11.09 -15.90 -4.48
N ILE A 755 -10.51 -15.29 -5.52
CA ILE A 755 -10.85 -13.91 -5.90
C ILE A 755 -12.32 -13.83 -6.34
N GLU A 756 -13.18 -13.20 -5.53
CA GLU A 756 -14.60 -13.01 -5.79
C GLU A 756 -14.88 -11.69 -6.53
N TYR A 757 -15.70 -11.72 -7.58
CA TYR A 757 -16.15 -10.50 -8.27
C TYR A 757 -17.26 -9.81 -7.47
N ILE A 758 -17.08 -8.51 -7.20
CA ILE A 758 -18.05 -7.65 -6.53
C ILE A 758 -18.10 -6.31 -7.28
N GLU A 759 -19.19 -6.07 -8.02
CA GLU A 759 -19.45 -4.80 -8.72
C GLU A 759 -19.58 -3.63 -7.73
N ASP A 760 -18.97 -2.47 -8.00
CA ASP A 760 -19.14 -1.26 -7.18
C ASP A 760 -20.59 -0.74 -7.29
N PRO A 761 -21.38 -0.72 -6.20
CA PRO A 761 -22.76 -0.23 -6.23
C PRO A 761 -22.87 1.30 -6.36
N ASP A 762 -21.83 2.06 -6.04
CA ASP A 762 -21.77 3.51 -6.21
C ASP A 762 -21.30 3.91 -7.62
N SER A 763 -20.54 3.05 -8.30
CA SER A 763 -19.87 3.33 -9.59
C SER A 763 -19.80 2.12 -10.55
N PRO A 764 -20.93 1.52 -10.99
CA PRO A 764 -20.88 0.41 -11.94
C PRO A 764 -20.33 0.89 -13.30
N ILE A 765 -19.29 0.23 -13.80
CA ILE A 765 -18.56 0.60 -15.04
C ILE A 765 -19.49 0.83 -16.25
N SER A 766 -20.60 0.08 -16.32
CA SER A 766 -21.64 0.20 -17.35
C SER A 766 -22.35 1.57 -17.39
N GLY A 767 -22.33 2.32 -16.28
CA GLY A 767 -22.85 3.67 -16.17
C GLY A 767 -21.79 4.78 -16.35
N ILE A 768 -20.51 4.43 -16.40
CA ILE A 768 -19.38 5.38 -16.32
C ILE A 768 -18.60 5.46 -17.63
N MET A 769 -18.39 4.33 -18.29
CA MET A 769 -17.44 4.25 -19.39
C MET A 769 -17.79 5.21 -20.55
N GLY A 770 -16.80 5.99 -21.00
CA GLY A 770 -16.97 7.02 -22.03
C GLY A 770 -17.61 8.33 -21.56
N ARG A 771 -17.86 8.52 -20.27
CA ARG A 771 -18.31 9.80 -19.68
C ARG A 771 -17.14 10.52 -19.01
N SER A 772 -16.61 11.56 -19.64
CA SER A 772 -15.48 12.38 -19.16
C SER A 772 -15.79 13.28 -17.95
N GLU A 773 -16.84 13.01 -17.19
CA GLU A 773 -17.27 13.78 -16.02
C GLU A 773 -17.42 12.91 -14.76
N VAL A 774 -17.31 11.59 -14.89
CA VAL A 774 -17.49 10.65 -13.77
C VAL A 774 -16.14 10.05 -13.37
N VAL A 775 -15.87 10.05 -12.07
CA VAL A 775 -14.65 9.51 -11.46
C VAL A 775 -14.94 8.14 -10.88
N ASP A 776 -14.04 7.20 -11.17
CA ASP A 776 -14.12 5.78 -10.83
C ASP A 776 -13.03 5.38 -9.81
N THR A 777 -13.06 4.14 -9.30
CA THR A 777 -12.21 3.71 -8.17
C THR A 777 -11.46 2.39 -8.42
N VAL A 778 -10.26 2.45 -8.98
CA VAL A 778 -9.41 1.26 -9.17
C VAL A 778 -8.59 0.99 -7.90
N ARG A 779 -8.70 -0.22 -7.32
CA ARG A 779 -7.85 -0.70 -6.22
C ARG A 779 -6.55 -1.27 -6.78
N PHE A 780 -5.48 -1.13 -6.01
CA PHE A 780 -4.18 -1.70 -6.41
C PHE A 780 -4.16 -3.22 -6.25
N PRO A 781 -3.45 -3.95 -7.14
CA PRO A 781 -3.34 -5.41 -7.12
C PRO A 781 -3.11 -6.06 -5.75
N ARG A 782 -2.20 -5.47 -4.93
CA ARG A 782 -1.94 -5.95 -3.57
C ARG A 782 -3.15 -5.90 -2.63
N LYS A 783 -4.02 -4.89 -2.77
CA LYS A 783 -5.24 -4.75 -1.95
C LYS A 783 -6.31 -5.75 -2.42
N THR A 784 -6.45 -5.96 -3.72
CA THR A 784 -7.31 -6.99 -4.33
C THR A 784 -6.89 -8.40 -3.90
N LEU A 785 -5.58 -8.71 -3.87
CA LEU A 785 -5.05 -9.95 -3.29
C LEU A 785 -5.33 -10.05 -1.78
N PHE A 786 -5.17 -8.96 -1.03
CA PHE A 786 -5.31 -9.00 0.43
C PHE A 786 -6.77 -9.12 0.89
N ILE A 787 -7.73 -8.59 0.12
CA ILE A 787 -9.18 -8.66 0.39
C ILE A 787 -9.83 -9.90 -0.25
N HIS A 788 -9.21 -10.52 -1.26
CA HIS A 788 -9.80 -11.58 -2.10
C HIS A 788 -11.04 -11.14 -2.90
N SER A 789 -11.23 -9.85 -3.17
CA SER A 789 -12.33 -9.38 -4.03
C SER A 789 -12.01 -8.09 -4.79
N GLY A 790 -12.74 -7.89 -5.89
CA GLY A 790 -12.67 -6.70 -6.74
C GLY A 790 -13.74 -6.69 -7.83
N ASP A 791 -13.89 -5.55 -8.50
CA ASP A 791 -14.68 -5.38 -9.72
C ASP A 791 -13.87 -5.75 -10.99
N CYS A 792 -14.34 -5.33 -12.15
CA CYS A 792 -13.73 -5.66 -13.45
C CYS A 792 -12.35 -5.00 -13.65
N ASP A 793 -12.18 -3.75 -13.23
CA ASP A 793 -10.92 -3.00 -13.35
C ASP A 793 -9.93 -3.39 -12.25
N ASP A 794 -10.38 -3.63 -11.01
CA ASP A 794 -9.56 -4.25 -9.95
C ASP A 794 -8.95 -5.58 -10.41
N THR A 795 -9.80 -6.48 -10.94
CA THR A 795 -9.38 -7.83 -11.36
C THR A 795 -8.56 -7.80 -12.65
N THR A 796 -8.82 -6.84 -13.55
CA THR A 796 -7.97 -6.57 -14.72
C THR A 796 -6.59 -6.06 -14.31
N ALA A 797 -6.51 -5.07 -13.42
CA ALA A 797 -5.24 -4.54 -12.93
C ALA A 797 -4.43 -5.63 -12.19
N LEU A 798 -5.10 -6.45 -11.37
CA LEU A 798 -4.50 -7.58 -10.67
C LEU A 798 -3.92 -8.62 -11.64
N LEU A 799 -4.73 -9.18 -12.53
CA LEU A 799 -4.29 -10.26 -13.41
C LEU A 799 -3.18 -9.78 -14.35
N ALA A 800 -3.30 -8.56 -14.89
CA ALA A 800 -2.27 -7.98 -15.76
C ALA A 800 -0.95 -7.80 -15.00
N SER A 801 -0.99 -7.33 -13.75
CA SER A 801 0.22 -7.14 -12.93
C SER A 801 0.93 -8.46 -12.65
N LEU A 802 0.19 -9.53 -12.32
CA LEU A 802 0.75 -10.85 -12.07
C LEU A 802 1.37 -11.48 -13.33
N MET A 803 0.71 -11.32 -14.48
CA MET A 803 1.21 -11.82 -15.77
C MET A 803 2.45 -11.05 -16.26
N GLU A 804 2.43 -9.72 -16.22
CA GLU A 804 3.59 -8.89 -16.57
C GLU A 804 4.79 -9.17 -15.65
N SER A 805 4.54 -9.39 -14.34
CA SER A 805 5.57 -9.81 -13.38
C SER A 805 6.20 -11.17 -13.76
N ALA A 806 5.38 -12.13 -14.25
CA ALA A 806 5.85 -13.41 -14.80
C ALA A 806 6.47 -13.31 -16.21
N GLY A 807 6.65 -12.10 -16.77
CA GLY A 807 7.22 -11.85 -18.11
C GLY A 807 6.25 -12.15 -19.26
N ILE A 808 4.95 -12.21 -19.00
CA ILE A 808 3.89 -12.43 -19.98
C ILE A 808 3.29 -11.06 -20.33
N GLN A 809 3.39 -10.65 -21.59
CA GLN A 809 2.89 -9.35 -22.03
C GLN A 809 1.36 -9.33 -22.06
N THR A 810 0.78 -8.19 -21.71
CA THR A 810 -0.67 -8.01 -21.52
C THR A 810 -1.20 -6.78 -22.26
N ALA A 811 -2.52 -6.79 -22.49
CA ALA A 811 -3.25 -5.70 -23.11
C ALA A 811 -4.56 -5.50 -22.33
N VAL A 812 -4.84 -4.27 -21.94
CA VAL A 812 -6.17 -3.89 -21.45
C VAL A 812 -7.14 -3.97 -22.62
N MET A 813 -8.30 -4.55 -22.39
CA MET A 813 -9.37 -4.66 -23.38
C MET A 813 -10.65 -4.06 -22.82
N THR A 814 -11.38 -3.35 -23.66
CA THR A 814 -12.65 -2.73 -23.26
C THR A 814 -13.73 -3.01 -24.27
N SER A 815 -14.97 -3.08 -23.79
CA SER A 815 -16.19 -3.06 -24.58
C SER A 815 -17.16 -2.04 -23.95
N PRO A 816 -18.35 -1.77 -24.53
CA PRO A 816 -19.27 -0.77 -23.99
C PRO A 816 -19.76 -1.09 -22.56
N GLY A 817 -19.10 -0.49 -21.57
CA GLY A 817 -19.45 -0.68 -20.17
C GLY A 817 -18.85 -1.92 -19.52
N HIS A 818 -17.70 -2.40 -20.01
CA HIS A 818 -16.98 -3.55 -19.43
C HIS A 818 -15.47 -3.47 -19.74
N VAL A 819 -14.65 -3.99 -18.83
CA VAL A 819 -13.19 -4.08 -18.98
C VAL A 819 -12.71 -5.48 -18.61
N PHE A 820 -11.74 -5.94 -19.40
CA PHE A 820 -11.09 -7.24 -19.26
C PHE A 820 -9.66 -7.12 -19.83
N MET A 821 -8.96 -8.22 -20.06
CA MET A 821 -7.63 -8.18 -20.67
C MET A 821 -7.38 -9.30 -21.66
N ALA A 822 -6.28 -9.19 -22.40
CA ALA A 822 -5.66 -10.29 -23.13
C ALA A 822 -4.17 -10.42 -22.78
N PHE A 823 -3.61 -11.61 -22.98
CA PHE A 823 -2.19 -11.87 -22.79
C PHE A 823 -1.55 -12.52 -24.03
N ASN A 824 -0.27 -12.24 -24.24
CA ASN A 824 0.52 -12.76 -25.36
C ASN A 824 0.96 -14.20 -25.07
N THR A 825 0.51 -15.12 -25.91
CA THR A 825 0.95 -16.53 -25.84
C THR A 825 2.34 -16.76 -26.42
N GLU A 826 2.89 -15.82 -27.19
CA GLU A 826 4.06 -16.00 -28.09
C GLU A 826 3.90 -17.06 -29.19
N GLU A 827 2.73 -17.71 -29.32
CA GLU A 827 2.41 -18.52 -30.50
C GLU A 827 2.32 -17.64 -31.74
N ALA A 828 2.77 -18.16 -32.88
CA ALA A 828 2.68 -17.45 -34.16
C ALA A 828 1.21 -17.28 -34.59
N ALA A 829 0.85 -16.12 -35.17
CA ALA A 829 -0.53 -15.78 -35.56
C ALA A 829 -1.15 -16.80 -36.53
N GLU A 830 -0.32 -17.48 -37.30
CA GLU A 830 -0.64 -18.55 -38.25
C GLU A 830 -1.22 -19.81 -37.55
N ASN A 831 -0.95 -20.00 -36.24
CA ASN A 831 -1.50 -21.11 -35.44
C ASN A 831 -2.95 -20.86 -34.95
N SER A 832 -3.56 -19.72 -35.26
CA SER A 832 -4.90 -19.31 -34.77
C SER A 832 -5.98 -20.37 -34.97
N TRP A 833 -5.92 -21.16 -36.04
CA TRP A 833 -6.87 -22.25 -36.31
C TRP A 833 -6.95 -23.32 -35.22
N MET A 834 -5.90 -23.50 -34.41
CA MET A 834 -5.90 -24.46 -33.30
C MET A 834 -6.58 -23.90 -32.04
N TYR A 835 -6.60 -22.57 -31.89
CA TYR A 835 -7.14 -21.88 -30.71
C TYR A 835 -8.53 -21.28 -30.97
N ASN A 836 -8.90 -21.07 -32.24
CA ASN A 836 -10.20 -20.54 -32.66
C ASN A 836 -11.20 -21.67 -32.96
N THR A 837 -11.49 -22.49 -31.96
CA THR A 837 -12.43 -23.63 -32.05
C THR A 837 -13.45 -23.62 -30.91
N ALA A 838 -14.58 -24.31 -31.07
CA ALA A 838 -15.63 -24.43 -30.04
C ALA A 838 -16.13 -23.10 -29.43
N GLY A 839 -16.09 -22.00 -30.20
CA GLY A 839 -16.48 -20.65 -29.74
C GLY A 839 -15.39 -19.87 -29.01
N LEU A 840 -14.18 -20.44 -28.84
CA LEU A 840 -13.00 -19.73 -28.38
C LEU A 840 -12.44 -18.82 -29.47
N ILE A 841 -11.85 -17.70 -29.09
CA ILE A 841 -11.18 -16.77 -30.00
C ILE A 841 -9.79 -16.38 -29.52
N THR A 842 -8.95 -15.98 -30.48
CA THR A 842 -7.65 -15.35 -30.28
C THR A 842 -7.53 -14.09 -31.13
N ILE A 843 -6.67 -13.18 -30.69
CA ILE A 843 -6.42 -11.87 -31.31
C ILE A 843 -5.01 -11.90 -31.90
N SER A 844 -4.89 -11.64 -33.20
CA SER A 844 -3.58 -11.56 -33.86
C SER A 844 -3.01 -10.16 -33.74
N TYR A 845 -1.93 -9.98 -32.98
CA TYR A 845 -1.27 -8.69 -32.80
C TYR A 845 0.25 -8.83 -32.88
N MET A 846 0.90 -7.95 -33.67
CA MET A 846 2.35 -7.98 -33.97
C MET A 846 2.91 -9.35 -34.42
N GLY A 847 2.07 -10.22 -34.98
CA GLY A 847 2.46 -11.55 -35.48
C GLY A 847 2.38 -12.68 -34.45
N THR A 848 1.90 -12.42 -33.22
CA THR A 848 1.60 -13.45 -32.22
C THR A 848 0.12 -13.53 -31.89
N LEU A 849 -0.29 -14.65 -31.28
CA LEU A 849 -1.63 -14.86 -30.76
C LEU A 849 -1.76 -14.36 -29.32
N TRP A 850 -2.84 -13.63 -29.09
CA TRP A 850 -3.24 -13.14 -27.79
C TRP A 850 -4.57 -13.77 -27.39
N ILE A 851 -4.68 -14.21 -26.14
CA ILE A 851 -5.88 -14.83 -25.59
C ILE A 851 -6.58 -13.82 -24.69
N PRO A 852 -7.87 -13.50 -24.92
CA PRO A 852 -8.65 -12.68 -24.01
C PRO A 852 -9.08 -13.50 -22.79
N VAL A 853 -9.17 -12.87 -21.62
CA VAL A 853 -9.50 -13.49 -20.32
C VAL A 853 -10.47 -12.60 -19.57
N GLU A 854 -11.59 -13.19 -19.14
CA GLU A 854 -12.69 -12.52 -18.45
C GLU A 854 -12.42 -12.48 -16.94
N THR A 855 -12.01 -11.31 -16.45
CA THR A 855 -11.49 -11.15 -15.10
C THR A 855 -12.58 -11.16 -14.02
N THR A 856 -13.85 -11.01 -14.40
CA THR A 856 -14.99 -11.20 -13.48
C THR A 856 -15.27 -12.68 -13.16
N THR A 857 -14.58 -13.62 -13.81
CA THR A 857 -14.82 -15.07 -13.65
C THR A 857 -13.62 -15.88 -13.12
N LEU A 858 -12.61 -15.20 -12.57
CA LEU A 858 -11.36 -15.84 -12.10
C LEU A 858 -11.59 -16.95 -11.08
N ASN A 859 -12.59 -16.83 -10.20
CA ASN A 859 -13.01 -17.89 -9.26
C ASN A 859 -13.42 -19.23 -9.90
N LYS A 860 -13.62 -19.28 -11.23
CA LYS A 860 -13.93 -20.50 -12.00
C LYS A 860 -12.72 -21.07 -12.74
N GLY A 861 -11.55 -20.43 -12.67
CA GLY A 861 -10.33 -20.84 -13.35
C GLY A 861 -10.23 -20.39 -14.81
N PHE A 862 -9.08 -20.71 -15.42
CA PHE A 862 -8.65 -20.18 -16.71
C PHE A 862 -9.62 -20.48 -17.86
N MET A 863 -10.04 -21.73 -18.00
CA MET A 863 -10.80 -22.16 -19.19
C MET A 863 -12.15 -21.43 -19.31
N VAL A 864 -12.85 -21.23 -18.19
CA VAL A 864 -14.11 -20.49 -18.16
C VAL A 864 -13.88 -19.01 -18.50
N SER A 865 -12.82 -18.43 -17.94
CA SER A 865 -12.47 -17.02 -18.18
C SER A 865 -12.13 -16.74 -19.65
N TRP A 866 -11.49 -17.66 -20.36
CA TRP A 866 -11.26 -17.53 -21.81
C TRP A 866 -12.56 -17.73 -22.62
N GLN A 867 -13.45 -18.64 -22.21
CA GLN A 867 -14.75 -18.85 -22.86
C GLN A 867 -15.65 -17.62 -22.79
N GLU A 868 -15.81 -17.00 -21.61
CA GLU A 868 -16.66 -15.81 -21.47
C GLU A 868 -16.08 -14.61 -22.24
N ALA A 869 -14.76 -14.37 -22.17
CA ALA A 869 -14.12 -13.30 -22.93
C ALA A 869 -14.22 -13.51 -24.45
N SER A 870 -14.25 -14.77 -24.91
CA SER A 870 -14.46 -15.08 -26.33
C SER A 870 -15.87 -14.74 -26.81
N LYS A 871 -16.90 -14.91 -25.96
CA LYS A 871 -18.28 -14.48 -26.25
C LYS A 871 -18.39 -12.96 -26.28
N GLU A 872 -17.75 -12.28 -25.33
CA GLU A 872 -17.76 -10.82 -25.21
C GLU A 872 -17.08 -10.16 -26.42
N TYR A 873 -15.87 -10.62 -26.77
CA TYR A 873 -15.17 -10.19 -27.97
C TYR A 873 -16.00 -10.42 -29.24
N SER A 874 -16.57 -11.61 -29.41
CA SER A 874 -17.41 -11.94 -30.57
C SER A 874 -18.65 -11.06 -30.68
N THR A 875 -19.19 -10.60 -29.54
CA THR A 875 -20.38 -9.74 -29.47
C THR A 875 -20.10 -8.30 -29.93
N TYR A 876 -18.90 -7.77 -29.69
CA TYR A 876 -18.61 -6.34 -29.94
C TYR A 876 -17.53 -6.05 -31.00
N HIS A 877 -16.63 -6.99 -31.30
CA HIS A 877 -15.56 -6.79 -32.28
C HIS A 877 -16.11 -6.44 -33.67
N GLY A 878 -17.09 -7.21 -34.17
CA GLY A 878 -17.75 -6.94 -35.46
C GLY A 878 -18.56 -5.64 -35.52
N LYS A 879 -18.74 -4.94 -34.37
CA LYS A 879 -19.39 -3.62 -34.27
C LYS A 879 -18.38 -2.48 -34.20
N GLY A 880 -17.07 -2.77 -34.22
CA GLY A 880 -16.00 -1.78 -33.99
C GLY A 880 -15.98 -1.22 -32.57
N LYS A 881 -16.49 -1.97 -31.59
CA LYS A 881 -16.64 -1.54 -30.19
C LYS A 881 -15.74 -2.32 -29.22
N ILE A 882 -14.55 -2.70 -29.65
CA ILE A 882 -13.52 -3.31 -28.81
C ILE A 882 -12.26 -2.44 -28.91
N GLU A 883 -11.75 -1.95 -27.77
CA GLU A 883 -10.39 -1.41 -27.70
C GLU A 883 -9.41 -2.53 -27.33
N PHE A 884 -8.21 -2.47 -27.87
CA PHE A 884 -7.11 -3.37 -27.55
C PHE A 884 -5.86 -2.53 -27.28
N LEU A 885 -5.43 -2.47 -26.02
CA LEU A 885 -4.47 -1.50 -25.51
C LEU A 885 -3.29 -2.21 -24.84
N PRO A 886 -2.22 -2.54 -25.60
CA PRO A 886 -1.02 -3.18 -25.05
C PRO A 886 -0.41 -2.37 -23.90
N VAL A 887 -0.25 -3.01 -22.75
CA VAL A 887 0.14 -2.35 -21.49
C VAL A 887 1.49 -1.66 -21.62
N ALA A 888 2.47 -2.32 -22.23
CA ALA A 888 3.80 -1.76 -22.50
C ALA A 888 3.79 -0.50 -23.39
N GLY A 889 2.74 -0.30 -24.20
CA GLY A 889 2.53 0.93 -24.97
C GLY A 889 1.87 2.03 -24.12
N GLN A 890 0.84 1.67 -23.35
CA GLN A 890 0.12 2.63 -22.50
C GLN A 890 1.00 3.16 -21.36
N GLN A 891 1.85 2.32 -20.78
CA GLN A 891 2.78 2.71 -19.70
C GLN A 891 3.84 3.74 -20.11
N GLN A 892 4.04 4.00 -21.41
CA GLN A 892 4.88 5.13 -21.87
C GLN A 892 4.20 6.48 -21.63
N LYS A 893 2.86 6.50 -21.58
CA LYS A 893 2.01 7.68 -21.37
C LYS A 893 1.43 7.74 -19.95
N TYR A 894 1.26 6.57 -19.32
CA TYR A 894 0.70 6.36 -17.99
C TYR A 894 1.54 5.35 -17.19
N PRO A 895 2.75 5.74 -16.75
CA PRO A 895 3.63 4.81 -16.03
C PRO A 895 2.99 4.26 -14.74
N PRO A 896 3.34 3.04 -14.31
CA PRO A 896 2.90 2.48 -13.04
C PRO A 896 3.23 3.37 -11.86
N LEU A 897 2.34 3.42 -10.86
CA LEU A 897 2.63 4.15 -9.63
C LEU A 897 3.80 3.52 -8.85
N PRO A 898 4.76 4.32 -8.36
CA PRO A 898 5.85 3.86 -7.50
C PRO A 898 5.33 3.69 -6.06
N LEU A 899 4.46 2.71 -5.87
CA LEU A 899 3.81 2.41 -4.60
C LEU A 899 4.86 2.10 -3.50
N PRO A 900 4.69 2.60 -2.26
CA PRO A 900 5.56 2.23 -1.15
C PRO A 900 5.40 0.73 -0.80
N GLU A 901 6.39 0.16 -0.12
CA GLU A 901 6.32 -1.21 0.40
C GLU A 901 5.08 -1.39 1.29
N SER A 902 4.44 -2.56 1.17
CA SER A 902 3.30 -2.94 2.00
C SER A 902 3.78 -3.68 3.25
N ILE A 903 3.10 -3.46 4.38
CA ILE A 903 3.39 -4.20 5.63
C ILE A 903 2.62 -5.53 5.74
N PHE A 904 1.81 -5.88 4.74
CA PHE A 904 0.99 -7.08 4.75
C PHE A 904 1.65 -8.21 3.97
N THR A 905 1.45 -9.43 4.45
CA THR A 905 1.92 -10.64 3.78
C THR A 905 0.71 -11.34 3.17
N VAL A 906 0.73 -11.53 1.86
CA VAL A 906 -0.21 -12.42 1.18
C VAL A 906 0.29 -13.86 1.29
N ILE A 907 -0.62 -14.78 1.59
CA ILE A 907 -0.36 -16.23 1.69
C ILE A 907 -1.01 -16.89 0.48
N GLU A 908 -0.21 -17.24 -0.53
CA GLU A 908 -0.70 -17.95 -1.71
C GLU A 908 -1.28 -19.35 -1.36
N PRO A 909 -2.16 -19.92 -2.20
CA PRO A 909 -2.74 -21.24 -1.94
C PRO A 909 -1.71 -22.36 -1.91
N ALA A 910 -2.09 -23.48 -1.29
CA ALA A 910 -1.26 -24.69 -1.34
C ALA A 910 -1.15 -25.21 -2.77
N ALA A 911 0.05 -25.64 -3.18
CA ALA A 911 0.35 -26.13 -4.53
C ALA A 911 -0.66 -27.19 -5.03
N VAL A 912 -1.00 -28.14 -4.15
CA VAL A 912 -1.96 -29.23 -4.44
C VAL A 912 -3.36 -28.71 -4.79
N GLU A 913 -3.80 -27.59 -4.20
CA GLU A 913 -5.09 -26.98 -4.50
C GLU A 913 -5.07 -26.25 -5.85
N VAL A 914 -3.93 -25.65 -6.22
CA VAL A 914 -3.69 -25.04 -7.55
C VAL A 914 -3.64 -26.11 -8.63
N ASP A 915 -2.85 -27.18 -8.42
CA ASP A 915 -2.72 -28.31 -9.35
C ASP A 915 -4.06 -28.98 -9.65
N ARG A 916 -4.97 -29.06 -8.67
CA ARG A 916 -6.31 -29.61 -8.85
C ARG A 916 -7.15 -28.78 -9.83
N LEU A 917 -7.21 -27.44 -9.67
CA LEU A 917 -7.99 -26.59 -10.59
C LEU A 917 -7.30 -26.49 -11.96
N HIS A 918 -5.98 -26.41 -11.97
CA HIS A 918 -5.18 -26.40 -13.19
C HIS A 918 -5.36 -27.67 -14.03
N GLY A 919 -5.39 -28.84 -13.39
CA GLY A 919 -5.69 -30.11 -14.06
C GLY A 919 -7.10 -30.16 -14.67
N ILE A 920 -8.09 -29.51 -14.06
CA ILE A 920 -9.45 -29.37 -14.64
C ILE A 920 -9.40 -28.46 -15.88
N SER A 921 -8.76 -27.29 -15.78
CA SER A 921 -8.55 -26.38 -16.92
C SER A 921 -7.83 -27.07 -18.07
N PHE A 922 -6.77 -27.84 -17.80
CA PHE A 922 -6.01 -28.55 -18.84
C PHE A 922 -6.73 -29.77 -19.43
N ALA A 923 -7.56 -30.47 -18.66
CA ALA A 923 -8.44 -31.51 -19.20
C ALA A 923 -9.47 -30.93 -20.19
N ALA A 924 -10.03 -29.76 -19.88
CA ALA A 924 -10.93 -29.04 -20.80
C ALA A 924 -10.20 -28.52 -22.05
N ILE A 925 -8.95 -28.06 -21.92
CA ILE A 925 -8.10 -27.69 -23.06
C ILE A 925 -7.81 -28.91 -23.95
N GLU A 926 -7.50 -30.09 -23.40
CA GLU A 926 -7.34 -31.32 -24.20
C GLU A 926 -8.65 -31.71 -24.90
N GLN A 927 -9.80 -31.55 -24.24
CA GLN A 927 -11.09 -31.84 -24.88
C GLN A 927 -11.33 -30.90 -26.08
N LEU A 928 -11.34 -29.58 -25.85
CA LEU A 928 -11.75 -28.60 -26.86
C LEU A 928 -10.72 -28.41 -27.98
N LEU A 929 -9.43 -28.24 -27.62
CA LEU A 929 -8.39 -27.91 -28.59
C LEU A 929 -7.79 -29.14 -29.27
N TYR A 930 -7.87 -30.33 -28.64
CA TYR A 930 -7.34 -31.57 -29.20
C TYR A 930 -8.44 -32.54 -29.65
N ARG A 931 -9.33 -33.00 -28.78
CA ARG A 931 -10.28 -34.08 -29.12
C ARG A 931 -11.35 -33.65 -30.11
N ASP A 932 -12.06 -32.57 -29.78
CA ASP A 932 -13.17 -32.07 -30.60
C ASP A 932 -12.65 -31.58 -31.96
N LEU A 933 -11.54 -30.81 -31.96
CA LEU A 933 -10.89 -30.34 -33.19
C LEU A 933 -10.33 -31.48 -34.05
N LEU A 934 -9.85 -32.57 -33.44
CA LEU A 934 -9.41 -33.76 -34.18
C LEU A 934 -10.59 -34.51 -34.79
N GLU A 935 -11.74 -34.56 -34.13
CA GLU A 935 -12.98 -35.14 -34.67
C GLU A 935 -13.48 -34.33 -35.88
N ASP A 936 -13.55 -33.00 -35.76
CA ASP A 936 -13.89 -32.08 -36.85
C ASP A 936 -12.94 -32.26 -38.05
N LEU A 937 -11.62 -32.24 -37.82
CA LEU A 937 -10.63 -32.47 -38.87
C LEU A 937 -10.75 -33.86 -39.50
N SER A 938 -11.06 -34.90 -38.72
CA SER A 938 -11.28 -36.26 -39.24
C SER A 938 -12.52 -36.33 -40.13
N GLY A 939 -13.62 -35.67 -39.75
CA GLY A 939 -14.82 -35.54 -40.57
C GLY A 939 -14.55 -34.80 -41.89
N ILE A 940 -13.79 -33.70 -41.83
CA ILE A 940 -13.36 -32.94 -43.03
C ILE A 940 -12.42 -33.79 -43.91
N ALA A 941 -11.51 -34.57 -43.32
CA ALA A 941 -10.59 -35.44 -44.05
C ALA A 941 -11.35 -36.54 -44.82
N ALA A 942 -12.34 -37.17 -44.19
CA ALA A 942 -13.14 -38.25 -44.78
C ALA A 942 -13.89 -37.85 -46.06
N VAL A 943 -14.25 -36.57 -46.21
CA VAL A 943 -14.91 -36.03 -47.41
C VAL A 943 -13.99 -35.26 -48.36
N SER A 944 -12.72 -35.06 -47.98
CA SER A 944 -11.73 -34.35 -48.80
C SER A 944 -11.01 -35.28 -49.78
N LYS A 945 -10.48 -34.74 -50.88
CA LYS A 945 -9.74 -35.48 -51.91
C LYS A 945 -8.51 -34.70 -52.39
N GLY A 946 -7.50 -35.44 -52.86
CA GLY A 946 -6.24 -34.88 -53.37
C GLY A 946 -5.53 -34.02 -52.32
N ARG A 947 -4.83 -32.96 -52.77
CA ARG A 947 -4.04 -32.06 -51.90
C ARG A 947 -4.83 -31.51 -50.71
N LYS A 948 -6.16 -31.29 -50.83
CA LYS A 948 -7.00 -30.87 -49.68
C LYS A 948 -7.03 -31.91 -48.56
N ALA A 949 -7.08 -33.20 -48.87
CA ALA A 949 -7.04 -34.26 -47.86
C ALA A 949 -5.67 -34.28 -47.15
N VAL A 950 -4.58 -34.13 -47.90
CA VAL A 950 -3.21 -34.03 -47.37
C VAL A 950 -3.05 -32.82 -46.44
N THR A 951 -3.56 -31.64 -46.81
CA THR A 951 -3.55 -30.45 -45.95
C THR A 951 -4.28 -30.68 -44.62
N VAL A 952 -5.39 -31.41 -44.62
CA VAL A 952 -6.15 -31.72 -43.39
C VAL A 952 -5.42 -32.76 -42.54
N LYS A 953 -4.90 -33.85 -43.13
CA LYS A 953 -4.05 -34.82 -42.43
C LYS A 953 -2.80 -34.19 -41.82
N ASN A 954 -2.19 -33.22 -42.49
CA ASN A 954 -1.07 -32.45 -41.95
C ASN A 954 -1.49 -31.63 -40.72
N ARG A 955 -2.66 -30.98 -40.72
CA ARG A 955 -3.21 -30.30 -39.53
C ARG A 955 -3.49 -31.27 -38.37
N MET A 956 -4.01 -32.46 -38.66
CA MET A 956 -4.17 -33.52 -37.66
C MET A 956 -2.80 -33.96 -37.09
N GLY A 957 -1.79 -34.12 -37.94
CA GLY A 957 -0.41 -34.43 -37.52
C GLY A 957 0.21 -33.35 -36.64
N ILE A 958 0.04 -32.05 -36.99
CA ILE A 958 0.42 -30.92 -36.14
C ILE A 958 -0.26 -31.06 -34.79
N LEU A 959 -1.58 -31.25 -34.79
CA LEU A 959 -2.39 -31.30 -33.58
C LEU A 959 -1.97 -32.45 -32.64
N HIS A 960 -1.71 -33.65 -33.17
CA HIS A 960 -1.10 -34.74 -32.41
C HIS A 960 0.28 -34.34 -31.83
N GLY A 961 1.13 -33.68 -32.61
CA GLY A 961 2.43 -33.19 -32.16
C GLY A 961 2.32 -32.17 -31.02
N ARG A 962 1.40 -31.21 -31.10
CA ARG A 962 1.15 -30.17 -30.08
C ARG A 962 0.64 -30.73 -28.74
N PHE A 963 0.05 -31.93 -28.74
CA PHE A 963 -0.46 -32.62 -27.54
C PHE A 963 0.34 -33.88 -27.18
N GLY A 964 1.62 -33.95 -27.58
CA GLY A 964 2.55 -35.02 -27.16
C GLY A 964 2.30 -36.40 -27.78
N ARG A 965 1.39 -36.51 -28.75
CA ARG A 965 1.04 -37.76 -29.46
C ARG A 965 2.00 -37.99 -30.64
N TYR A 966 3.29 -38.08 -30.32
CA TYR A 966 4.37 -37.99 -31.30
C TYR A 966 4.38 -39.12 -32.34
N GLU A 967 3.97 -40.34 -31.98
CA GLU A 967 3.90 -41.45 -32.94
C GLU A 967 2.78 -41.25 -33.97
N GLN A 968 1.62 -40.77 -33.52
CA GLN A 968 0.47 -40.45 -34.39
C GLN A 968 0.84 -39.32 -35.36
N ALA A 969 1.55 -38.29 -34.87
CA ALA A 969 2.09 -37.21 -35.70
C ALA A 969 3.10 -37.71 -36.73
N GLU A 970 4.11 -38.51 -36.33
CA GLU A 970 5.15 -39.07 -37.21
C GLU A 970 4.52 -39.93 -38.33
N ASN A 971 3.48 -40.71 -38.00
CA ASN A 971 2.75 -41.52 -38.98
C ASN A 971 1.96 -40.66 -39.98
N LEU A 972 1.19 -39.67 -39.53
CA LEU A 972 0.40 -38.80 -40.41
C LEU A 972 1.26 -37.95 -41.33
N PHE A 973 2.38 -37.38 -40.85
CA PHE A 973 3.28 -36.62 -41.72
C PHE A 973 3.93 -37.52 -42.79
N ARG A 974 4.34 -38.75 -42.43
CA ARG A 974 4.83 -39.73 -43.41
C ARG A 974 3.77 -40.17 -44.41
N GLU A 975 2.52 -40.27 -43.99
CA GLU A 975 1.41 -40.53 -44.90
C GLU A 975 1.20 -39.38 -45.88
N CYS A 976 1.22 -38.13 -45.40
CA CYS A 976 1.17 -36.94 -46.24
C CYS A 976 2.29 -36.92 -47.29
N ASN A 977 3.54 -37.19 -46.88
CA ASN A 977 4.69 -37.22 -47.80
C ASN A 977 4.58 -38.33 -48.86
N ARG A 978 3.93 -39.46 -48.55
CA ARG A 978 3.67 -40.55 -49.52
C ARG A 978 2.53 -40.22 -50.47
N GLU A 979 1.50 -39.53 -50.00
CA GLU A 979 0.35 -39.13 -50.82
C GLU A 979 0.68 -37.94 -51.74
N ASP A 980 1.57 -37.04 -51.33
CA ASP A 980 1.96 -35.84 -52.07
C ASP A 980 3.39 -35.39 -51.72
N ALA A 981 4.39 -35.91 -52.44
CA ALA A 981 5.80 -35.61 -52.21
C ALA A 981 6.18 -34.12 -52.44
N GLU A 982 5.34 -33.33 -53.13
CA GLU A 982 5.58 -31.88 -53.31
C GLU A 982 5.03 -31.02 -52.15
N TYR A 983 4.29 -31.62 -51.21
CA TYR A 983 3.67 -30.94 -50.08
C TYR A 983 4.68 -30.74 -48.93
N LEU A 984 5.55 -29.73 -49.10
CA LEU A 984 6.66 -29.43 -48.18
C LEU A 984 6.25 -29.28 -46.71
N SER A 985 5.04 -28.83 -46.42
CA SER A 985 4.58 -28.56 -45.05
C SER A 985 4.66 -29.79 -44.16
N ALA A 986 4.35 -30.98 -44.67
CA ALA A 986 4.43 -32.22 -43.91
C ALA A 986 5.88 -32.65 -43.62
N TYR A 987 6.81 -32.44 -44.56
CA TYR A 987 8.24 -32.58 -44.33
C TYR A 987 8.76 -31.61 -43.26
N ILE A 988 8.37 -30.34 -43.33
CA ILE A 988 8.72 -29.30 -42.34
C ILE A 988 8.21 -29.68 -40.95
N ASN A 989 6.97 -30.12 -40.83
CA ASN A 989 6.37 -30.48 -39.55
C ASN A 989 6.94 -31.79 -38.97
N LEU A 990 7.30 -32.75 -39.81
CA LEU A 990 8.02 -33.96 -39.40
C LEU A 990 9.42 -33.62 -38.87
N ALA A 991 10.12 -32.66 -39.50
CA ALA A 991 11.41 -32.18 -39.01
C ALA A 991 11.28 -31.43 -37.67
N ASN A 992 10.27 -30.55 -37.53
CA ASN A 992 9.96 -29.90 -36.25
C ASN A 992 9.68 -30.94 -35.13
N LEU A 993 8.93 -32.00 -35.44
CA LEU A 993 8.64 -33.09 -34.51
C LEU A 993 9.92 -33.81 -34.03
N TYR A 994 10.89 -34.03 -34.92
CA TYR A 994 12.20 -34.56 -34.54
C TYR A 994 13.04 -33.55 -33.75
N LEU A 995 12.99 -32.25 -34.06
CA LEU A 995 13.66 -31.21 -33.26
C LEU A 995 13.13 -31.18 -31.81
N MET A 996 11.82 -31.31 -31.60
CA MET A 996 11.21 -31.41 -30.26
C MET A 996 11.74 -32.62 -29.48
N ARG A 997 11.96 -33.73 -30.18
CA ARG A 997 12.56 -34.96 -29.63
C ARG A 997 14.08 -34.89 -29.48
N LYS A 998 14.71 -33.76 -29.82
CA LYS A 998 16.17 -33.53 -29.86
C LYS A 998 16.92 -34.43 -30.87
N GLU A 999 16.22 -34.88 -31.90
CA GLU A 999 16.72 -35.79 -32.95
C GLU A 999 17.15 -35.00 -34.22
N ALA A 1000 18.02 -33.99 -34.06
CA ALA A 1000 18.37 -33.04 -35.13
C ALA A 1000 18.86 -33.69 -36.43
N GLY A 1001 19.66 -34.75 -36.36
CA GLY A 1001 20.11 -35.49 -37.57
C GLY A 1001 18.97 -36.10 -38.39
N ARG A 1002 17.88 -36.55 -37.75
CA ARG A 1002 16.68 -37.03 -38.48
C ARG A 1002 15.90 -35.87 -39.09
N ALA A 1003 15.86 -34.73 -38.41
CA ALA A 1003 15.25 -33.50 -38.94
C ALA A 1003 15.98 -33.00 -40.20
N ILE A 1004 17.32 -32.99 -40.18
CA ILE A 1004 18.16 -32.63 -41.34
C ILE A 1004 17.86 -33.58 -42.51
N ALA A 1005 17.90 -34.90 -42.30
CA ALA A 1005 17.68 -35.87 -43.37
C ALA A 1005 16.31 -35.71 -44.08
N VAL A 1006 15.24 -35.46 -43.32
CA VAL A 1006 13.89 -35.21 -43.87
C VAL A 1006 13.81 -33.90 -44.67
N LEU A 1007 14.50 -32.85 -44.22
CA LEU A 1007 14.49 -31.57 -44.92
C LEU A 1007 15.41 -31.56 -46.15
N GLU A 1008 16.49 -32.35 -46.16
CA GLU A 1008 17.33 -32.55 -47.34
C GLU A 1008 16.60 -33.37 -48.43
N GLU A 1009 15.80 -34.38 -48.04
CA GLU A 1009 14.86 -35.06 -48.95
C GLU A 1009 13.88 -34.06 -49.57
N ALA A 1010 13.22 -33.22 -48.76
CA ALA A 1010 12.28 -32.20 -49.23
C ALA A 1010 12.93 -31.13 -50.12
N SER A 1011 14.20 -30.79 -49.86
CA SER A 1011 14.97 -29.80 -50.63
C SER A 1011 15.16 -30.21 -52.09
N ALA A 1012 15.19 -31.51 -52.38
CA ALA A 1012 15.26 -32.03 -53.76
C ALA A 1012 14.03 -31.65 -54.61
N HIS A 1013 12.88 -31.40 -53.99
CA HIS A 1013 11.64 -31.02 -54.68
C HIS A 1013 11.53 -29.50 -54.90
N LYS A 1014 11.90 -28.69 -53.91
CA LYS A 1014 11.81 -27.22 -53.96
C LYS A 1014 12.97 -26.55 -53.19
N PRO A 1015 14.19 -26.48 -53.76
CA PRO A 1015 15.38 -25.96 -53.07
C PRO A 1015 15.30 -24.46 -52.74
N ASP A 1016 14.43 -23.72 -53.44
CA ASP A 1016 14.22 -22.29 -53.29
C ASP A 1016 13.24 -21.90 -52.16
N SER A 1017 12.61 -22.86 -51.48
CA SER A 1017 11.61 -22.57 -50.44
C SER A 1017 12.25 -21.88 -49.22
N ALA A 1018 11.83 -20.64 -48.94
CA ALA A 1018 12.37 -19.86 -47.82
C ALA A 1018 12.06 -20.49 -46.45
N VAL A 1019 10.88 -21.11 -46.27
CA VAL A 1019 10.50 -21.76 -45.00
C VAL A 1019 11.31 -23.04 -44.79
N LEU A 1020 11.50 -23.85 -45.84
CA LEU A 1020 12.33 -25.06 -45.77
C LEU A 1020 13.79 -24.71 -45.44
N ASN A 1021 14.37 -23.74 -46.14
CA ASN A 1021 15.74 -23.29 -45.88
C ASN A 1021 15.89 -22.72 -44.46
N LEU A 1022 14.86 -22.04 -43.92
CA LEU A 1022 14.87 -21.53 -42.54
C LEU A 1022 14.85 -22.67 -41.51
N VAL A 1023 13.95 -23.64 -41.64
CA VAL A 1023 13.88 -24.75 -40.66
C VAL A 1023 15.11 -25.66 -40.78
N LEU A 1024 15.67 -25.84 -41.97
CA LEU A 1024 16.95 -26.53 -42.16
C LEU A 1024 18.11 -25.75 -41.51
N ALA A 1025 18.11 -24.42 -41.58
CA ALA A 1025 19.06 -23.58 -40.84
C ALA A 1025 18.89 -23.70 -39.31
N GLN A 1026 17.65 -23.79 -38.80
CA GLN A 1026 17.39 -24.07 -37.39
C GLN A 1026 17.92 -25.45 -36.96
N CYS A 1027 17.75 -26.48 -37.80
CA CYS A 1027 18.29 -27.82 -37.54
C CYS A 1027 19.82 -27.81 -37.46
N TYR A 1028 20.48 -27.24 -38.47
CA TYR A 1028 21.95 -27.11 -38.48
C TYR A 1028 22.48 -26.19 -37.37
N TYR A 1029 21.69 -25.22 -36.89
CA TYR A 1029 22.07 -24.38 -35.75
C TYR A 1029 22.08 -25.18 -34.43
N GLN A 1030 21.08 -26.04 -34.21
CA GLN A 1030 21.07 -26.95 -33.06
C GLN A 1030 22.22 -27.97 -33.14
N ASP A 1031 22.50 -28.47 -34.34
CA ASP A 1031 23.60 -29.41 -34.65
C ASP A 1031 24.98 -28.74 -34.82
N LEU A 1032 25.11 -27.44 -34.51
CA LEU A 1032 26.37 -26.68 -34.50
C LEU A 1032 27.10 -26.47 -35.85
N HIS A 1033 26.40 -26.67 -36.97
CA HIS A 1033 26.94 -26.54 -38.34
C HIS A 1033 26.79 -25.10 -38.88
N TYR A 1034 27.38 -24.12 -38.19
CA TYR A 1034 27.20 -22.68 -38.46
C TYR A 1034 27.50 -22.22 -39.90
N SER A 1035 28.37 -22.90 -40.64
CA SER A 1035 28.63 -22.62 -42.06
C SER A 1035 27.37 -22.83 -42.92
N ARG A 1036 26.63 -23.92 -42.69
CA ARG A 1036 25.36 -24.24 -43.36
C ARG A 1036 24.25 -23.30 -42.90
N VAL A 1037 24.23 -22.92 -41.63
CA VAL A 1037 23.28 -21.91 -41.10
C VAL A 1037 23.40 -20.60 -41.88
N ARG A 1038 24.62 -20.08 -42.07
CA ARG A 1038 24.85 -18.85 -42.86
C ARG A 1038 24.47 -19.00 -44.33
N GLU A 1039 24.83 -20.11 -44.96
CA GLU A 1039 24.47 -20.41 -46.36
C GLU A 1039 22.94 -20.38 -46.55
N LEU A 1040 22.22 -21.11 -45.71
CA LEU A 1040 20.76 -21.25 -45.81
C LEU A 1040 20.06 -19.94 -45.41
N TYR A 1041 20.47 -19.29 -44.33
CA TYR A 1041 19.89 -18.01 -43.90
C TYR A 1041 20.08 -16.91 -44.96
N ALA A 1042 21.18 -16.90 -45.71
CA ALA A 1042 21.35 -15.98 -46.84
C ALA A 1042 20.26 -16.19 -47.91
N ARG A 1043 19.94 -17.45 -48.25
CA ARG A 1043 18.83 -17.78 -49.17
C ARG A 1043 17.47 -17.36 -48.61
N VAL A 1044 17.23 -17.55 -47.30
CA VAL A 1044 16.00 -17.05 -46.64
C VAL A 1044 15.92 -15.52 -46.72
N LYS A 1045 17.03 -14.81 -46.48
CA LYS A 1045 17.11 -13.34 -46.54
C LYS A 1045 16.89 -12.80 -47.94
N GLU A 1046 17.34 -13.51 -48.97
CA GLU A 1046 17.09 -13.16 -50.38
C GLU A 1046 15.61 -13.35 -50.76
N LYS A 1047 15.04 -14.53 -50.46
CA LYS A 1047 13.68 -14.90 -50.91
C LYS A 1047 12.56 -14.33 -50.02
N ALA A 1048 12.82 -14.14 -48.71
CA ALA A 1048 11.85 -13.66 -47.74
C ALA A 1048 12.51 -12.77 -46.65
N PRO A 1049 12.90 -11.51 -46.98
CA PRO A 1049 13.63 -10.62 -46.07
C PRO A 1049 12.97 -10.42 -44.69
N ALA A 1050 11.64 -10.30 -44.66
CA ALA A 1050 10.89 -10.13 -43.41
C ALA A 1050 10.87 -11.41 -42.53
N LEU A 1051 10.88 -12.59 -43.15
CA LEU A 1051 10.97 -13.87 -42.44
C LEU A 1051 12.38 -14.05 -41.86
N ALA A 1052 13.42 -13.72 -42.63
CA ALA A 1052 14.80 -13.71 -42.14
C ALA A 1052 14.99 -12.73 -40.96
N LEU A 1053 14.47 -11.50 -41.08
CA LEU A 1053 14.58 -10.48 -40.02
C LEU A 1053 14.02 -10.96 -38.66
N ARG A 1054 12.90 -11.72 -38.67
CA ARG A 1054 12.32 -12.33 -37.45
C ARG A 1054 13.20 -13.43 -36.82
N HIS A 1055 14.24 -13.88 -37.52
CA HIS A 1055 15.12 -15.01 -37.16
C HIS A 1055 16.62 -14.65 -37.21
N SER A 1056 16.98 -13.37 -37.10
CA SER A 1056 18.37 -12.90 -37.19
C SER A 1056 19.32 -13.50 -36.15
N TYR A 1057 18.78 -13.96 -35.01
CA TYR A 1057 19.51 -14.68 -33.97
C TYR A 1057 20.32 -15.88 -34.49
N LEU A 1058 19.90 -16.51 -35.60
CA LEU A 1058 20.60 -17.63 -36.23
C LEU A 1058 21.99 -17.26 -36.77
N VAL A 1059 22.22 -15.97 -37.06
CA VAL A 1059 23.50 -15.47 -37.60
C VAL A 1059 24.22 -14.56 -36.61
N GLU A 1060 23.52 -13.70 -35.86
CA GLU A 1060 24.12 -12.81 -34.84
C GLU A 1060 24.92 -13.59 -33.77
N SER A 1061 24.42 -14.78 -33.40
CA SER A 1061 25.11 -15.70 -32.48
C SER A 1061 26.32 -16.42 -33.11
N SER A 1062 26.40 -16.45 -34.45
CA SER A 1062 27.46 -17.13 -35.22
C SER A 1062 28.63 -16.22 -35.62
N GLU A 1063 28.51 -14.91 -35.38
CA GLU A 1063 29.47 -13.88 -35.80
C GLU A 1063 30.42 -13.42 -34.67
N SER A 1064 30.12 -13.68 -33.39
CA SER A 1064 31.02 -13.28 -32.30
C SER A 1064 32.20 -14.24 -32.13
N GLU A 1065 33.42 -13.72 -32.07
CA GLU A 1065 34.64 -14.51 -31.81
C GLU A 1065 34.65 -15.21 -30.43
N GLY A 1066 33.75 -14.83 -29.50
CA GLY A 1066 33.53 -15.46 -28.20
C GLY A 1066 32.57 -16.66 -28.19
N ALA A 1067 32.36 -17.36 -29.31
CA ALA A 1067 31.40 -18.48 -29.41
C ALA A 1067 31.70 -19.66 -28.45
N ALA A 1068 32.95 -19.81 -28.00
CA ALA A 1068 33.34 -20.85 -27.05
C ALA A 1068 32.96 -20.52 -25.58
N GLU A 1069 32.94 -19.24 -25.18
CA GLU A 1069 32.67 -18.85 -23.79
C GLU A 1069 31.18 -18.89 -23.43
N ARG A 1070 30.28 -18.72 -24.42
CA ARG A 1070 28.82 -18.77 -24.20
C ARG A 1070 28.21 -20.17 -24.18
N ALA A 1071 29.03 -21.23 -24.25
CA ALA A 1071 28.58 -22.62 -24.19
C ALA A 1071 27.88 -22.99 -22.85
N GLY A 1072 28.03 -22.18 -21.80
CA GLY A 1072 27.37 -22.36 -20.50
C GLY A 1072 25.99 -21.67 -20.34
N GLN A 1073 25.53 -20.88 -21.32
CA GLN A 1073 24.18 -20.30 -21.28
C GLN A 1073 23.15 -21.26 -21.92
N PRO A 1074 21.93 -21.39 -21.36
CA PRO A 1074 20.88 -22.19 -21.99
C PRO A 1074 20.54 -21.60 -23.37
N ARG A 1075 20.72 -22.42 -24.42
CA ARG A 1075 20.36 -22.03 -25.79
C ARG A 1075 18.86 -21.73 -25.85
N SER A 1076 18.49 -20.69 -26.58
CA SER A 1076 17.08 -20.45 -26.92
C SER A 1076 16.52 -21.67 -27.68
N GLU A 1077 15.41 -22.22 -27.20
CA GLU A 1077 14.67 -23.25 -27.92
C GLU A 1077 14.24 -22.70 -29.29
N PRO A 1078 14.35 -23.49 -30.37
CA PRO A 1078 14.03 -22.99 -31.70
C PRO A 1078 12.52 -22.71 -31.78
N ARG A 1079 12.14 -21.51 -32.24
CA ARG A 1079 10.74 -21.20 -32.55
C ARG A 1079 10.29 -22.03 -33.74
N LEU A 1080 9.58 -23.12 -33.46
CA LEU A 1080 9.12 -24.09 -34.46
C LEU A 1080 7.99 -23.50 -35.31
N LEU A 1081 8.13 -23.62 -36.63
CA LEU A 1081 7.17 -23.11 -37.61
C LEU A 1081 6.28 -24.26 -38.11
N TRP A 1082 5.09 -24.41 -37.52
CA TRP A 1082 4.11 -25.39 -37.95
C TRP A 1082 3.44 -24.96 -39.26
N SER A 1083 3.89 -25.51 -40.38
CA SER A 1083 3.42 -25.13 -41.72
C SER A 1083 2.08 -25.78 -42.04
N ILE A 1084 1.08 -24.99 -42.43
CA ILE A 1084 -0.27 -25.46 -42.79
C ILE A 1084 -0.62 -25.31 -44.28
N ASP A 1085 0.25 -24.66 -45.07
CA ASP A 1085 0.17 -24.52 -46.53
C ASP A 1085 1.60 -24.41 -47.13
N PRO A 1086 1.83 -24.76 -48.42
CA PRO A 1086 3.16 -24.84 -49.05
C PRO A 1086 3.89 -23.53 -49.35
#